data_AF-A0A9K3LZ40-F1
#
_entry.id   AF-A0A9K3LZ40-F1
#
_cell.length_a   1.000
_cell.length_b   1.000
_cell.length_c   1.000
_cell.angle_alpha   90.00
_cell.angle_beta   90.00
_cell.angle_gamma   90.00
#
_symmetry.space_group_name_H-M   'P 1'
#
loop_
_entity.id
_entity.type
_entity.pdbx_description
1 polymer ?
#
loop_
_entity_poly.entity_id
_entity_poly.type
_entity_poly.pdbx_seq_one_letter_code
_entity_poly.pdbx_strand_id
1 'polypeptide(L)'
;MDPIKVHSDSETDCRPISHGHLPLHWLQANLPQEHSNCNNILPSFADLQRKTWETLYGVSPPTAKTVGSNPSCIRRDKSPKGSVDAPIQHLVDLINHHSHYCTLSSCSGRLSLFDPNGSNVERVEMGDGDPSLSTSIGGKGRGGWVLVSHKSLSPHALVDALFQENGTNVQSLHRTSLQPWTFKFEPMLLHVAAASLQHGQQMLRLALDSGFRESGLVVTNTRVTVAIRSHSLALAVPLCPSSLSEPFTAGTQISSLQAPPAFLRALVQEGNQRLSSNWNLMERLYSAIESNLFQIQMVPPPIRIRQLQSPASLNLWNATAVSKKPSCNQDETSVEVWTAGGYGCGPISTTPRRSSKMYKLTLSSSSWSDQWGEIRTCDDSSSTDQRFKIFMPSHSKERREITAVEGYLRVESVLEPTESQSMASCYIQSIDCILLWGGRSGPKKPSDTLYLFDTQKERLLKVCDVRGQELPRPRWGHALVALDCSNRVVMLGGCNGTDGAMDDIFVLHICHESSNDKVFKKSSSFYFHWEKLSTVLPSPRFHFGTSLLQDNVVLVVGGLDSTDQLLPTMLHSQSCSTARVVAFTIGNLRFAGDATFNTECSMVDTLLLDENVQDSTNDNLGLCFGLSCCTLLKKHLLLTTGGVPIFHDPLSSSPSHEPILVHWVYHRPSSNLPLRIQRIPWAFVPSMVNQGGMSHDFGSVVHHSCVPVSDDSVLLVGGGVPSFSFGEEYASSYHLQIDITDDKQASDWGPTCLAEGIQESFQNAGTTQTRHMDSESSMVIYVEPKNAKHVKTLLLKQGWLDKRLRMTKCILEDDVTCIALPITVSHSLVKERFREWIIGEGEEDLHYSTGQYARKGRSK
;
A
#
# COMPACT_ATOMS: atom_id res chain seq x y z
N MET A 1 -6.98 -35.38 -34.10
CA MET A 1 -6.72 -34.02 -34.62
C MET A 1 -7.90 -33.15 -34.27
N ASP A 2 -7.75 -32.41 -33.19
CA ASP A 2 -8.12 -31.00 -32.99
C ASP A 2 -7.60 -30.64 -31.59
N PRO A 3 -6.82 -29.56 -31.41
CA PRO A 3 -6.14 -29.30 -30.15
C PRO A 3 -7.14 -28.69 -29.18
N ILE A 4 -7.48 -29.43 -28.13
CA ILE A 4 -8.27 -28.92 -27.01
C ILE A 4 -7.40 -27.87 -26.30
N LYS A 5 -7.66 -26.58 -26.59
CA LYS A 5 -7.17 -25.46 -25.79
C LYS A 5 -7.81 -25.56 -24.41
N VAL A 6 -7.08 -26.14 -23.46
CA VAL A 6 -7.40 -26.12 -22.04
C VAL A 6 -7.03 -24.73 -21.53
N HIS A 7 -8.05 -23.94 -21.17
CA HIS A 7 -7.87 -22.69 -20.45
C HIS A 7 -7.22 -23.00 -19.09
N SER A 8 -6.13 -22.28 -18.79
CA SER A 8 -5.42 -22.33 -17.52
C SER A 8 -6.26 -21.66 -16.43
N ASP A 9 -7.11 -22.43 -15.76
CA ASP A 9 -7.76 -22.01 -14.52
C ASP A 9 -6.71 -22.00 -13.40
N SER A 10 -5.97 -20.89 -13.27
CA SER A 10 -5.08 -20.60 -12.16
C SER A 10 -5.73 -19.64 -11.17
N GLU A 11 -6.87 -20.02 -10.60
CA GLU A 11 -7.39 -19.39 -9.39
C GLU A 11 -6.83 -20.14 -8.18
N THR A 12 -5.73 -19.61 -7.63
CA THR A 12 -5.24 -20.05 -6.32
C THR A 12 -5.21 -18.84 -5.40
N ASP A 13 -6.14 -18.88 -4.45
CA ASP A 13 -6.22 -18.02 -3.28
C ASP A 13 -5.01 -18.33 -2.37
N CYS A 14 -3.83 -17.90 -2.79
CA CYS A 14 -2.67 -17.82 -1.91
C CYS A 14 -2.53 -16.35 -1.58
N ARG A 15 -2.91 -16.00 -0.35
CA ARG A 15 -2.31 -14.87 0.34
C ARG A 15 -0.92 -15.38 0.81
N PRO A 16 0.23 -15.04 0.21
CA PRO A 16 1.44 -14.87 0.97
C PRO A 16 1.20 -13.65 1.83
N ILE A 17 0.68 -14.01 2.97
CA ILE A 17 0.72 -13.26 4.18
C ILE A 17 2.22 -13.10 4.52
N SER A 18 2.86 -12.06 3.98
CA SER A 18 3.73 -11.26 4.84
C SER A 18 2.78 -10.27 5.49
N HIS A 19 2.40 -10.47 6.75
CA HIS A 19 1.80 -9.36 7.49
C HIS A 19 2.86 -8.27 7.63
N GLY A 20 2.44 -7.00 7.62
CA GLY A 20 3.31 -5.84 7.83
C GLY A 20 3.82 -5.78 9.27
N HIS A 21 4.60 -6.78 9.67
CA HIS A 21 5.19 -6.87 11.00
C HIS A 21 6.12 -5.69 11.24
N LEU A 22 6.04 -5.10 12.44
CA LEU A 22 6.93 -4.00 12.78
C LEU A 22 8.38 -4.50 12.82
N PRO A 23 9.34 -3.64 12.45
CA PRO A 23 10.74 -3.95 12.70
C PRO A 23 10.95 -4.22 14.19
N LEU A 24 11.62 -5.31 14.52
CA LEU A 24 11.77 -5.75 15.92
C LEU A 24 12.41 -4.69 16.81
N HIS A 25 13.31 -3.89 16.26
CA HIS A 25 13.98 -2.81 16.98
C HIS A 25 13.03 -1.66 17.39
N TRP A 26 11.80 -1.60 16.86
CA TRP A 26 10.75 -0.67 17.30
C TRP A 26 9.93 -1.23 18.47
N LEU A 27 10.10 -2.53 18.77
CA LEU A 27 9.45 -3.22 19.88
C LEU A 27 10.39 -3.25 21.09
N GLN A 28 9.89 -2.78 22.21
CA GLN A 28 10.50 -2.90 23.53
C GLN A 28 9.78 -4.00 24.32
N ALA A 29 10.52 -4.99 24.83
CA ALA A 29 9.92 -6.04 25.63
C ALA A 29 9.32 -5.46 26.93
N ASN A 30 8.12 -5.91 27.29
CA ASN A 30 7.43 -5.58 28.54
C ASN A 30 8.15 -6.27 29.70
N LEU A 31 9.19 -5.63 30.22
CA LEU A 31 9.82 -6.08 31.46
C LEU A 31 9.01 -5.51 32.64
N PRO A 32 8.53 -6.35 33.57
CA PRO A 32 7.80 -5.87 34.74
C PRO A 32 8.61 -4.79 35.47
N GLN A 33 8.00 -3.63 35.73
CA GLN A 33 8.52 -2.64 36.67
C GLN A 33 8.29 -3.15 38.10
N GLU A 34 9.03 -4.18 38.50
CA GLU A 34 9.10 -4.57 39.90
C GLU A 34 10.56 -4.81 40.27
N HIS A 35 11.06 -3.97 41.16
CA HIS A 35 12.20 -4.29 42.01
C HIS A 35 12.01 -5.73 42.55
N SER A 36 13.08 -6.53 42.51
CA SER A 36 13.23 -7.84 43.16
C SER A 36 12.49 -9.07 42.57
N ASN A 37 13.04 -9.68 41.51
CA ASN A 37 13.09 -11.16 41.40
C ASN A 37 14.04 -11.70 40.31
N CYS A 38 15.30 -11.24 40.28
CA CYS A 38 16.35 -11.90 39.49
C CYS A 38 16.63 -13.37 39.91
N ASN A 39 15.99 -13.86 40.98
CA ASN A 39 16.20 -15.20 41.55
C ASN A 39 15.43 -16.34 40.86
N ASN A 40 14.56 -16.05 39.87
CA ASN A 40 13.71 -17.07 39.25
C ASN A 40 14.12 -17.50 37.83
N ILE A 41 15.23 -16.98 37.29
CA ILE A 41 15.75 -17.39 35.97
C ILE A 41 16.56 -18.67 36.11
N LEU A 42 16.29 -19.66 35.25
CA LEU A 42 17.05 -20.90 35.18
C LEU A 42 18.52 -20.61 34.80
N PRO A 43 19.52 -21.10 35.56
CA PRO A 43 20.94 -20.82 35.27
C PRO A 43 21.38 -21.24 33.87
N SER A 44 20.78 -22.32 33.34
CA SER A 44 21.02 -22.87 32.01
C SER A 44 20.42 -22.04 30.87
N PHE A 45 19.52 -21.09 31.15
CA PHE A 45 18.80 -20.35 30.12
C PHE A 45 19.71 -19.42 29.33
N ALA A 46 20.65 -18.72 30.00
CA ALA A 46 21.59 -17.82 29.34
C ALA A 46 22.45 -18.56 28.28
N ASP A 47 22.88 -19.78 28.60
CA ASP A 47 23.63 -20.63 27.68
C ASP A 47 22.79 -21.07 26.48
N LEU A 48 21.50 -21.37 26.69
CA LEU A 48 20.57 -21.70 25.61
C LEU A 48 20.35 -20.51 24.69
N GLN A 49 20.07 -19.34 25.24
CA GLN A 49 19.86 -18.11 24.48
C GLN A 49 21.10 -17.74 23.66
N ARG A 50 22.30 -17.76 24.26
CA ARG A 50 23.55 -17.50 23.54
C ARG A 50 23.75 -18.48 22.38
N LYS A 51 23.54 -19.79 22.61
CA LYS A 51 23.67 -20.81 21.55
C LYS A 51 22.68 -20.60 20.41
N THR A 52 21.43 -20.24 20.72
CA THR A 52 20.41 -19.91 19.71
C THR A 52 20.85 -18.71 18.88
N TRP A 53 21.29 -17.62 19.53
CA TRP A 53 21.71 -16.39 18.86
C TRP A 53 22.96 -16.58 17.99
N GLU A 54 23.97 -17.33 18.46
CA GLU A 54 25.15 -17.68 17.67
C GLU A 54 24.79 -18.54 16.43
N THR A 55 23.77 -19.39 16.55
CA THR A 55 23.34 -20.27 15.44
C THR A 55 22.50 -19.51 14.40
N LEU A 56 21.57 -18.67 14.84
CA LEU A 56 20.64 -17.99 13.92
C LEU A 56 21.18 -16.67 13.38
N TYR A 57 21.92 -15.92 14.18
CA TYR A 57 22.32 -14.53 13.88
C TYR A 57 23.83 -14.33 13.82
N GLY A 58 24.64 -15.33 14.22
CA GLY A 58 26.11 -15.22 14.22
C GLY A 58 26.67 -14.24 15.26
N VAL A 59 25.84 -13.76 16.20
CA VAL A 59 26.20 -12.77 17.24
C VAL A 59 25.71 -13.21 18.62
N SER A 60 26.26 -12.61 19.68
CA SER A 60 25.75 -12.79 21.05
C SER A 60 24.50 -11.93 21.31
N PRO A 61 23.62 -12.29 22.28
CA PRO A 61 22.40 -11.55 22.58
C PRO A 61 22.67 -10.09 23.03
N PRO A 62 21.73 -9.15 22.85
CA PRO A 62 21.94 -7.70 23.06
C PRO A 62 22.15 -7.25 24.52
N THR A 63 22.27 -8.15 25.50
CA THR A 63 22.25 -7.82 26.94
C THR A 63 23.62 -7.85 27.62
N ALA A 64 24.73 -7.98 26.89
CA ALA A 64 26.07 -7.99 27.46
C ALA A 64 26.84 -6.71 27.10
N LYS A 65 27.10 -5.86 28.10
CA LYS A 65 28.14 -4.82 28.04
C LYS A 65 29.49 -5.49 27.76
N THR A 66 29.85 -5.65 26.49
CA THR A 66 31.22 -6.05 26.12
C THR A 66 31.56 -5.47 24.75
N VAL A 67 32.56 -4.59 24.77
CA VAL A 67 33.25 -4.03 23.60
C VAL A 67 34.03 -5.15 22.91
N GLY A 68 33.89 -5.24 21.58
CA GLY A 68 34.86 -5.88 20.67
C GLY A 68 34.91 -7.40 20.66
N SER A 69 34.23 -8.03 19.70
CA SER A 69 34.62 -9.35 19.19
C SER A 69 34.30 -9.46 17.70
N ASN A 70 35.32 -9.82 16.90
CA ASN A 70 35.23 -10.10 15.47
C ASN A 70 34.08 -11.07 15.12
N PRO A 71 33.40 -10.92 13.96
CA PRO A 71 32.34 -11.84 13.54
C PRO A 71 32.93 -13.21 13.23
N SER A 72 32.79 -14.15 14.15
CA SER A 72 33.14 -15.56 13.91
C SER A 72 32.01 -16.25 13.14
N CYS A 73 32.39 -16.99 12.09
CA CYS A 73 31.59 -17.84 11.22
C CYS A 73 30.15 -18.17 11.67
N ILE A 74 29.16 -17.79 10.87
CA ILE A 74 27.75 -18.20 11.01
C ILE A 74 27.70 -19.73 11.10
N ARG A 75 27.28 -20.27 12.25
CA ARG A 75 27.06 -21.70 12.41
C ARG A 75 25.80 -22.07 11.63
N ARG A 76 25.92 -22.90 10.60
CA ARG A 76 24.76 -23.34 9.80
C ARG A 76 23.67 -23.93 10.68
N ASP A 77 22.43 -23.56 10.39
CA ASP A 77 21.25 -24.13 11.05
C ASP A 77 21.25 -25.66 10.90
N LYS A 78 20.78 -26.36 11.94
CA LYS A 78 20.88 -27.82 12.03
C LYS A 78 19.71 -28.55 11.35
N SER A 79 18.76 -27.82 10.77
CA SER A 79 17.70 -28.44 9.97
C SER A 79 18.28 -29.03 8.68
N PRO A 80 17.58 -29.99 8.04
CA PRO A 80 17.97 -30.50 6.73
C PRO A 80 18.11 -29.41 5.65
N LYS A 81 17.36 -28.31 5.79
CA LYS A 81 17.37 -27.15 4.90
C LYS A 81 18.59 -26.23 5.16
N GLY A 82 19.22 -26.32 6.33
CA GLY A 82 20.34 -25.46 6.71
C GLY A 82 19.98 -23.99 6.94
N SER A 83 18.68 -23.66 6.98
CA SER A 83 18.13 -22.33 7.23
C SER A 83 16.72 -22.46 7.84
N VAL A 84 16.26 -21.40 8.51
CA VAL A 84 14.90 -21.31 9.03
C VAL A 84 13.87 -21.22 7.88
N ASP A 85 12.66 -21.72 8.10
CA ASP A 85 11.58 -21.60 7.14
C ASP A 85 11.13 -20.14 6.99
N ALA A 86 11.20 -19.60 5.77
CA ALA A 86 10.82 -18.20 5.50
C ALA A 86 9.42 -17.82 6.05
N PRO A 87 8.38 -18.67 5.99
CA PRO A 87 7.07 -18.31 6.52
C PRO A 87 6.97 -18.20 8.05
N ILE A 88 7.93 -18.71 8.84
CA ILE A 88 7.91 -18.60 10.31
C ILE A 88 9.03 -17.70 10.86
N GLN A 89 9.93 -17.21 10.00
CA GLN A 89 11.10 -16.41 10.38
C GLN A 89 10.73 -15.23 11.29
N HIS A 90 9.73 -14.44 10.90
CA HIS A 90 9.27 -13.27 11.66
C HIS A 90 8.82 -13.61 13.09
N LEU A 91 8.13 -14.74 13.29
CA LEU A 91 7.68 -15.21 14.60
C LEU A 91 8.85 -15.71 15.44
N VAL A 92 9.82 -16.39 14.81
CA VAL A 92 11.06 -16.83 15.45
C VAL A 92 11.84 -15.63 15.96
N ASP A 93 11.99 -14.60 15.13
CA ASP A 93 12.75 -13.40 15.49
C ASP A 93 12.05 -12.58 16.58
N LEU A 94 10.71 -12.42 16.52
CA LEU A 94 9.93 -11.79 17.59
C LEU A 94 10.15 -12.47 18.94
N ILE A 95 10.08 -13.81 18.98
CA ILE A 95 10.27 -14.56 20.21
C ILE A 95 11.69 -14.41 20.74
N ASN A 96 12.70 -14.49 19.86
CA ASN A 96 14.12 -14.37 20.26
C ASN A 96 14.52 -12.95 20.66
N HIS A 97 13.78 -11.92 20.23
CA HIS A 97 13.95 -10.53 20.65
C HIS A 97 13.59 -10.30 22.12
N HIS A 98 12.77 -11.17 22.71
CA HIS A 98 12.44 -11.08 24.14
C HIS A 98 13.51 -11.76 25.01
N SER A 99 14.01 -11.05 26.03
CA SER A 99 15.09 -11.51 26.92
C SER A 99 14.80 -12.78 27.74
N HIS A 100 13.56 -13.27 27.74
CA HIS A 100 13.10 -14.40 28.57
C HIS A 100 12.64 -15.61 27.75
N TYR A 101 12.79 -15.54 26.41
CA TYR A 101 12.45 -16.63 25.52
C TYR A 101 13.58 -16.89 24.52
N CYS A 102 13.72 -18.13 24.07
CA CYS A 102 14.51 -18.44 22.88
C CYS A 102 13.96 -19.65 22.13
N THR A 103 13.99 -19.60 20.80
CA THR A 103 13.55 -20.71 19.96
C THR A 103 14.61 -21.81 19.89
N LEU A 104 14.15 -23.05 19.79
CA LEU A 104 15.00 -24.24 19.83
C LEU A 104 14.92 -25.06 18.54
N SER A 105 13.73 -25.11 17.95
CA SER A 105 13.46 -25.70 16.65
C SER A 105 12.10 -25.21 16.16
N SER A 106 11.97 -25.05 14.85
CA SER A 106 10.77 -24.54 14.19
C SER A 106 10.50 -25.29 12.89
N CYS A 107 9.23 -25.34 12.50
CA CYS A 107 8.76 -25.73 11.18
C CYS A 107 7.50 -24.92 10.87
N SER A 108 7.44 -24.27 9.71
CA SER A 108 6.29 -23.43 9.31
C SER A 108 5.05 -24.23 8.90
N GLY A 109 5.17 -25.55 8.75
CA GLY A 109 4.19 -26.44 8.17
C GLY A 109 4.55 -26.80 6.72
N ARG A 110 4.18 -28.01 6.29
CA ARG A 110 4.55 -28.56 4.97
C ARG A 110 3.50 -29.49 4.39
N LEU A 111 3.38 -29.44 3.07
CA LEU A 111 2.75 -30.46 2.25
C LEU A 111 3.82 -31.44 1.77
N SER A 112 3.49 -32.72 1.74
CA SER A 112 4.49 -33.74 1.40
C SER A 112 3.90 -35.03 0.88
N LEU A 113 4.69 -35.78 0.11
CA LEU A 113 4.42 -37.14 -0.31
C LEU A 113 5.55 -38.02 0.21
N PHE A 114 5.21 -39.01 1.04
CA PHE A 114 6.19 -39.86 1.72
C PHE A 114 6.08 -41.31 1.26
N ASP A 115 7.20 -41.88 0.84
CA ASP A 115 7.37 -43.30 0.50
C ASP A 115 8.00 -44.05 1.70
N PRO A 116 7.27 -44.97 2.36
CA PRO A 116 7.83 -45.73 3.48
C PRO A 116 8.99 -46.67 3.08
N ASN A 117 9.15 -47.00 1.80
CA ASN A 117 10.19 -47.91 1.32
C ASN A 117 11.50 -47.22 0.92
N GLY A 118 11.51 -45.89 0.80
CA GLY A 118 12.71 -45.11 0.54
C GLY A 118 13.31 -45.34 -0.85
N SER A 119 12.48 -45.45 -1.88
CA SER A 119 12.98 -45.52 -3.26
C SER A 119 13.82 -44.29 -3.61
N ASN A 120 14.96 -44.51 -4.30
CA ASN A 120 15.84 -43.46 -4.85
C ASN A 120 15.11 -42.72 -5.98
N VAL A 121 14.06 -41.96 -5.63
CA VAL A 121 13.45 -40.98 -6.53
C VAL A 121 14.29 -39.71 -6.42
N GLU A 122 14.76 -39.18 -7.54
CA GLU A 122 15.41 -37.86 -7.55
C GLU A 122 14.46 -36.84 -6.93
N ARG A 123 14.94 -36.11 -5.92
CA ARG A 123 14.12 -35.18 -5.16
C ARG A 123 13.67 -34.04 -6.07
N VAL A 124 12.35 -33.87 -6.22
CA VAL A 124 11.80 -32.64 -6.80
C VAL A 124 11.65 -31.62 -5.66
N GLU A 125 12.71 -30.88 -5.37
CA GLU A 125 12.65 -29.71 -4.49
C GLU A 125 12.15 -28.51 -5.30
N MET A 126 10.94 -28.04 -5.01
CA MET A 126 10.37 -26.83 -5.61
C MET A 126 10.72 -25.63 -4.72
N GLY A 127 11.96 -25.13 -4.83
CA GLY A 127 12.46 -23.98 -4.05
C GLY A 127 13.92 -23.58 -4.35
N ASP A 128 14.26 -22.34 -4.02
CA ASP A 128 15.43 -21.54 -4.44
C ASP A 128 16.79 -21.94 -3.81
N GLY A 129 17.11 -23.24 -3.80
CA GLY A 129 18.37 -23.79 -3.29
C GLY A 129 19.39 -24.11 -4.39
N ASP A 130 20.66 -23.76 -4.16
CA ASP A 130 21.80 -24.17 -4.99
C ASP A 130 21.86 -25.72 -5.11
N PRO A 131 21.75 -26.31 -6.32
CA PRO A 131 21.77 -27.76 -6.55
C PRO A 131 23.06 -28.45 -6.07
N SER A 132 24.14 -27.69 -5.83
CA SER A 132 25.47 -28.22 -5.50
C SER A 132 25.64 -28.66 -4.04
N LEU A 133 24.63 -28.48 -3.18
CA LEU A 133 24.71 -28.76 -1.73
C LEU A 133 23.68 -29.78 -1.19
N SER A 134 23.16 -30.67 -2.02
CA SER A 134 22.22 -31.73 -1.59
C SER A 134 22.91 -32.80 -0.71
N THR A 135 22.84 -32.65 0.61
CA THR A 135 23.21 -33.73 1.53
C THR A 135 22.10 -34.78 1.58
N SER A 136 22.50 -36.02 1.35
CA SER A 136 21.67 -37.23 1.35
C SER A 136 21.19 -37.58 2.76
N ILE A 137 20.15 -36.89 3.26
CA ILE A 137 19.57 -37.20 4.56
C ILE A 137 18.14 -37.69 4.37
N GLY A 138 17.93 -38.99 4.56
CA GLY A 138 16.63 -39.66 4.57
C GLY A 138 15.72 -39.13 5.67
N GLY A 139 14.40 -39.32 5.51
CA GLY A 139 13.44 -39.01 6.57
C GLY A 139 13.85 -39.70 7.87
N LYS A 140 13.59 -39.09 9.03
CA LYS A 140 13.89 -39.70 10.35
C LYS A 140 13.10 -41.03 10.50
N GLY A 141 13.65 -42.15 10.03
CA GLY A 141 13.00 -43.46 9.97
C GLY A 141 13.38 -44.28 8.74
N ARG A 142 12.67 -45.40 8.51
CA ARG A 142 12.70 -46.13 7.24
C ARG A 142 11.73 -45.41 6.27
N GLY A 143 12.23 -44.88 5.15
CA GLY A 143 11.43 -44.21 4.12
C GLY A 143 12.07 -42.92 3.56
N GLY A 144 11.48 -42.39 2.47
CA GLY A 144 11.98 -41.24 1.72
C GLY A 144 10.87 -40.24 1.40
N TRP A 145 11.24 -38.96 1.33
CA TRP A 145 10.36 -37.90 0.84
C TRP A 145 10.41 -37.87 -0.69
N VAL A 146 9.25 -38.02 -1.34
CA VAL A 146 9.10 -37.92 -2.80
C VAL A 146 8.84 -36.48 -3.20
N LEU A 147 8.03 -35.77 -2.41
CA LEU A 147 7.67 -34.37 -2.61
C LEU A 147 7.61 -33.68 -1.25
N VAL A 148 8.12 -32.45 -1.15
CA VAL A 148 7.98 -31.58 0.02
C VAL A 148 7.79 -30.13 -0.45
N SER A 149 6.81 -29.44 0.10
CA SER A 149 6.57 -28.01 -0.15
C SER A 149 6.15 -27.29 1.12
N HIS A 150 6.75 -26.12 1.37
CA HIS A 150 6.33 -25.17 2.42
C HIS A 150 5.41 -24.06 1.88
N LYS A 151 5.02 -24.16 0.60
CA LYS A 151 4.09 -23.27 -0.11
C LYS A 151 2.92 -24.06 -0.67
N SER A 152 1.89 -23.37 -1.15
CA SER A 152 0.76 -24.00 -1.85
C SER A 152 1.27 -24.87 -3.00
N LEU A 153 0.71 -26.07 -3.12
CA LEU A 153 1.08 -27.04 -4.12
C LEU A 153 0.12 -26.95 -5.32
N SER A 154 0.66 -27.00 -6.55
CA SER A 154 -0.20 -27.12 -7.73
C SER A 154 -0.76 -28.54 -7.82
N PRO A 155 -2.02 -28.74 -8.24
CA PRO A 155 -2.56 -30.09 -8.38
C PRO A 155 -1.77 -30.98 -9.34
N HIS A 156 -1.14 -30.39 -10.35
CA HIS A 156 -0.27 -31.09 -11.31
C HIS A 156 0.97 -31.67 -10.64
N ALA A 157 1.60 -30.95 -9.71
CA ALA A 157 2.81 -31.45 -9.05
C ALA A 157 2.60 -32.76 -8.26
N LEU A 158 1.43 -32.94 -7.63
CA LEU A 158 1.10 -34.21 -6.97
C LEU A 158 0.86 -35.34 -7.98
N VAL A 159 0.17 -35.03 -9.07
CA VAL A 159 -0.08 -35.97 -10.18
C VAL A 159 1.26 -36.41 -10.75
N ASP A 160 2.10 -35.48 -11.18
CA ASP A 160 3.41 -35.77 -11.78
C ASP A 160 4.25 -36.63 -10.84
N ALA A 161 4.31 -36.30 -9.54
CA ALA A 161 5.04 -37.09 -8.55
C ALA A 161 4.52 -38.54 -8.39
N LEU A 162 3.22 -38.78 -8.57
CA LEU A 162 2.62 -40.12 -8.50
C LEU A 162 2.76 -40.93 -9.80
N PHE A 163 2.90 -40.25 -10.93
CA PHE A 163 2.92 -40.84 -12.28
C PHE A 163 4.30 -40.82 -12.97
N GLN A 164 5.38 -40.42 -12.29
CA GLN A 164 6.74 -40.52 -12.85
C GLN A 164 7.07 -41.95 -13.29
N GLU A 165 7.14 -42.17 -14.60
CA GLU A 165 7.71 -43.37 -15.22
C GLU A 165 9.23 -43.20 -15.31
N ASN A 166 9.98 -43.76 -14.36
CA ASN A 166 11.42 -43.87 -14.54
C ASN A 166 11.69 -44.84 -15.70
N GLY A 167 12.05 -44.29 -16.87
CA GLY A 167 12.51 -45.01 -18.05
C GLY A 167 13.88 -45.68 -17.88
N THR A 168 14.18 -46.24 -16.71
CA THR A 168 15.38 -47.05 -16.48
C THR A 168 14.98 -48.47 -16.09
N ASN A 169 15.39 -49.38 -16.98
CA ASN A 169 15.27 -50.82 -16.88
C ASN A 169 15.99 -51.32 -15.61
N VAL A 170 15.26 -51.48 -14.50
CA VAL A 170 15.75 -52.14 -13.29
C VAL A 170 15.06 -53.48 -13.16
N GLN A 171 15.80 -54.52 -13.56
CA GLN A 171 15.43 -55.91 -13.38
C GLN A 171 15.12 -56.23 -11.91
N SER A 172 13.96 -56.87 -11.71
CA SER A 172 13.67 -57.91 -10.72
C SER A 172 14.38 -57.81 -9.35
N LEU A 173 13.76 -57.11 -8.41
CA LEU A 173 13.83 -57.46 -6.99
C LEU A 173 12.40 -57.55 -6.47
N HIS A 174 12.04 -58.72 -5.93
CA HIS A 174 10.77 -59.02 -5.27
C HIS A 174 10.28 -57.85 -4.39
N ARG A 175 9.41 -56.96 -4.90
CA ARG A 175 8.68 -55.98 -4.08
C ARG A 175 7.52 -56.70 -3.38
N THR A 176 7.80 -57.32 -2.24
CA THR A 176 6.83 -58.10 -1.46
C THR A 176 5.93 -57.26 -0.54
N SER A 177 5.88 -55.93 -0.68
CA SER A 177 5.01 -55.10 0.16
C SER A 177 4.36 -53.96 -0.63
N LEU A 178 3.06 -54.10 -0.90
CA LEU A 178 2.17 -53.06 -1.44
C LEU A 178 1.91 -51.98 -0.36
N GLN A 179 2.94 -51.20 0.00
CA GLN A 179 2.74 -50.11 0.96
C GLN A 179 2.35 -48.81 0.24
N PRO A 180 1.22 -48.19 0.60
CA PRO A 180 0.82 -46.92 0.00
C PRO A 180 1.78 -45.81 0.41
N TRP A 181 2.02 -44.88 -0.52
CA TRP A 181 2.64 -43.60 -0.19
C TRP A 181 1.66 -42.77 0.62
N THR A 182 2.13 -41.81 1.41
CA THR A 182 1.23 -40.95 2.19
C THR A 182 1.39 -39.50 1.77
N PHE A 183 0.31 -38.90 1.27
CA PHE A 183 0.20 -37.46 1.13
C PHE A 183 -0.15 -36.86 2.48
N LYS A 184 0.67 -35.92 2.97
CA LYS A 184 0.51 -35.32 4.29
C LYS A 184 0.52 -33.80 4.23
N PHE A 185 -0.33 -33.20 5.06
CA PHE A 185 -0.10 -31.85 5.55
C PHE A 185 0.28 -31.95 7.03
N GLU A 186 1.48 -31.49 7.35
CA GLU A 186 1.96 -31.38 8.73
C GLU A 186 1.97 -29.88 9.10
N PRO A 187 1.20 -29.46 10.13
CA PRO A 187 1.09 -28.06 10.53
C PRO A 187 2.33 -27.58 11.29
N MET A 188 2.34 -26.29 11.65
CA MET A 188 3.42 -25.64 12.37
C MET A 188 3.79 -26.38 13.66
N LEU A 189 5.10 -26.51 13.90
CA LEU A 189 5.68 -27.00 15.15
C LEU A 189 6.79 -26.06 15.60
N LEU A 190 6.68 -25.54 16.83
CA LEU A 190 7.65 -24.59 17.39
C LEU A 190 7.99 -24.97 18.83
N HIS A 191 9.28 -25.03 19.15
CA HIS A 191 9.76 -25.24 20.51
C HIS A 191 10.41 -23.97 21.05
N VAL A 192 9.88 -23.44 22.15
CA VAL A 192 10.35 -22.22 22.81
C VAL A 192 10.86 -22.57 24.20
N ALA A 193 12.13 -22.28 24.50
CA ALA A 193 12.63 -22.28 25.88
C ALA A 193 12.22 -20.98 26.57
N ALA A 194 11.83 -21.09 27.84
CA ALA A 194 11.49 -19.95 28.68
C ALA A 194 12.48 -19.83 29.85
N ALA A 195 12.73 -18.60 30.29
CA ALA A 195 13.66 -18.29 31.38
C ALA A 195 13.23 -18.87 32.73
N SER A 196 11.93 -19.06 32.95
CA SER A 196 11.37 -19.65 34.17
C SER A 196 10.08 -20.41 33.89
N LEU A 197 9.55 -21.12 34.90
CA LEU A 197 8.25 -21.78 34.81
C LEU A 197 7.11 -20.78 34.52
N GLN A 198 7.15 -19.61 35.16
CA GLN A 198 6.14 -18.56 34.98
C GLN A 198 6.12 -18.03 33.55
N HIS A 199 7.29 -17.75 32.96
CA HIS A 199 7.39 -17.37 31.55
C HIS A 199 6.90 -18.50 30.62
N GLY A 200 7.21 -19.76 30.94
CA GLY A 200 6.71 -20.91 30.20
C GLY A 200 5.17 -21.02 30.23
N GLN A 201 4.55 -20.77 31.38
CA GLN A 201 3.09 -20.73 31.54
C GLN A 201 2.47 -19.58 30.75
N GLN A 202 3.09 -18.39 30.77
CA GLN A 202 2.64 -17.22 30.00
C GLN A 202 2.62 -17.51 28.50
N MET A 203 3.74 -18.01 27.95
CA MET A 203 3.84 -18.37 26.53
C MET A 203 2.87 -19.49 26.13
N LEU A 204 2.69 -20.51 26.99
CA LEU A 204 1.71 -21.56 26.76
C LEU A 204 0.28 -21.01 26.71
N ARG A 205 -0.08 -20.09 27.62
CA ARG A 205 -1.39 -19.44 27.62
C ARG A 205 -1.64 -18.69 26.31
N LEU A 206 -0.69 -17.89 25.86
CA LEU A 206 -0.78 -17.19 24.57
C LEU A 206 -0.98 -18.18 23.41
N ALA A 207 -0.21 -19.28 23.38
CA ALA A 207 -0.38 -20.31 22.36
C ALA A 207 -1.78 -20.95 22.36
N LEU A 208 -2.31 -21.29 23.54
CA LEU A 208 -3.64 -21.89 23.69
C LEU A 208 -4.75 -20.92 23.27
N ASP A 209 -4.63 -19.64 23.65
CA ASP A 209 -5.59 -18.58 23.32
C ASP A 209 -5.56 -18.25 21.82
N SER A 210 -4.38 -18.35 21.17
CA SER A 210 -4.23 -18.21 19.72
C SER A 210 -4.73 -19.42 18.91
N GLY A 211 -5.12 -20.53 19.56
CA GLY A 211 -5.74 -21.70 18.92
C GLY A 211 -4.87 -22.95 18.80
N PHE A 212 -3.65 -22.95 19.38
CA PHE A 212 -2.77 -24.12 19.41
C PHE A 212 -3.12 -25.05 20.58
N ARG A 213 -4.31 -25.64 20.55
CA ARG A 213 -4.94 -26.37 21.67
C ARG A 213 -4.15 -27.59 22.14
N GLU A 214 -3.34 -28.20 21.28
CA GLU A 214 -2.52 -29.35 21.64
C GLU A 214 -1.16 -28.97 22.26
N SER A 215 -0.87 -27.67 22.42
CA SER A 215 0.40 -27.20 22.99
C SER A 215 0.63 -27.69 24.42
N GLY A 216 1.90 -27.86 24.80
CA GLY A 216 2.27 -28.41 26.11
C GLY A 216 3.54 -27.81 26.68
N LEU A 217 3.72 -27.98 27.99
CA LEU A 217 4.88 -27.52 28.74
C LEU A 217 5.71 -28.71 29.21
N VAL A 218 6.99 -28.71 28.90
CA VAL A 218 7.98 -29.68 29.39
C VAL A 218 8.90 -28.97 30.38
N VAL A 219 8.87 -29.40 31.63
CA VAL A 219 9.65 -28.80 32.72
C VAL A 219 10.69 -29.80 33.20
N THR A 220 11.95 -29.39 33.20
CA THR A 220 13.08 -30.11 33.78
C THR A 220 13.86 -29.17 34.70
N ASN A 221 14.76 -29.72 35.52
CA ASN A 221 15.62 -28.93 36.41
C ASN A 221 16.51 -27.92 35.66
N THR A 222 16.75 -28.16 34.36
CA THR A 222 17.64 -27.36 33.52
C THR A 222 16.91 -26.65 32.40
N ARG A 223 15.59 -26.83 32.22
CA ARG A 223 14.89 -26.24 31.08
C ARG A 223 13.38 -26.25 31.26
N VAL A 224 12.76 -25.13 30.90
CA VAL A 224 11.32 -25.04 30.67
C VAL A 224 11.11 -24.86 29.17
N THR A 225 10.40 -25.77 28.52
CA THR A 225 10.13 -25.74 27.08
C THR A 225 8.63 -25.76 26.80
N VAL A 226 8.16 -24.80 26.02
CA VAL A 226 6.82 -24.80 25.44
C VAL A 226 6.90 -25.44 24.05
N ALA A 227 6.12 -26.50 23.84
CA ALA A 227 5.92 -27.10 22.53
C ALA A 227 4.60 -26.59 21.96
N ILE A 228 4.68 -25.69 20.98
CA ILE A 228 3.53 -25.06 20.31
C ILE A 228 3.20 -25.87 19.06
N ARG A 229 1.98 -26.42 19.01
CA ARG A 229 1.53 -27.35 17.96
C ARG A 229 0.01 -27.27 17.73
N SER A 230 -0.41 -27.53 16.50
CA SER A 230 -1.84 -27.58 16.12
C SER A 230 -2.16 -28.86 15.36
N HIS A 231 -2.33 -29.99 16.04
CA HIS A 231 -2.53 -31.28 15.35
C HIS A 231 -3.87 -31.37 14.63
N SER A 232 -4.87 -30.58 15.06
CA SER A 232 -6.18 -30.48 14.41
C SER A 232 -6.16 -30.17 12.91
N LEU A 233 -5.11 -29.51 12.39
CA LEU A 233 -4.98 -29.24 10.96
C LEU A 233 -4.30 -30.36 10.16
N ALA A 234 -3.72 -31.37 10.82
CA ALA A 234 -2.94 -32.38 10.12
C ALA A 234 -3.79 -33.20 9.13
N LEU A 235 -3.23 -33.47 7.95
CA LEU A 235 -3.81 -34.34 6.92
C LEU A 235 -2.86 -35.51 6.68
N ALA A 236 -3.40 -36.71 6.53
CA ALA A 236 -2.65 -37.88 6.08
C ALA A 236 -3.56 -38.77 5.24
N VAL A 237 -3.25 -38.93 3.96
CA VAL A 237 -4.03 -39.71 3.01
C VAL A 237 -3.13 -40.72 2.31
N PRO A 238 -3.40 -42.03 2.42
CA PRO A 238 -2.67 -43.05 1.68
C PRO A 238 -3.02 -42.98 0.19
N LEU A 239 -1.99 -43.00 -0.67
CA LEU A 239 -2.09 -42.97 -2.12
C LEU A 239 -1.27 -44.13 -2.71
N CYS A 240 -1.84 -44.81 -3.70
CA CYS A 240 -1.15 -45.87 -4.41
C CYS A 240 -0.42 -45.27 -5.64
N PRO A 241 0.93 -45.31 -5.71
CA PRO A 241 1.68 -44.90 -6.90
C PRO A 241 1.45 -45.85 -8.08
N SER A 242 1.60 -45.34 -9.30
CA SER A 242 1.34 -46.10 -10.53
C SER A 242 2.28 -47.28 -10.74
N SER A 243 3.46 -47.25 -10.13
CA SER A 243 4.46 -48.34 -10.15
C SER A 243 4.07 -49.58 -9.33
N LEU A 244 2.98 -49.51 -8.54
CA LEU A 244 2.46 -50.64 -7.75
C LEU A 244 1.20 -51.29 -8.34
N SER A 245 0.68 -50.79 -9.46
CA SER A 245 -0.45 -51.40 -10.18
C SER A 245 0.04 -52.31 -11.31
N GLU A 246 0.50 -53.52 -10.99
CA GLU A 246 0.71 -54.57 -12.00
C GLU A 246 -0.64 -55.19 -12.43
N PRO A 247 -0.87 -55.47 -13.73
CA PRO A 247 -2.04 -56.21 -14.18
C PRO A 247 -1.86 -57.70 -13.85
N PHE A 248 -2.44 -58.15 -12.74
CA PHE A 248 -2.50 -59.59 -12.44
C PHE A 248 -3.45 -60.27 -13.44
N THR A 249 -2.95 -61.26 -14.19
CA THR A 249 -3.72 -62.00 -15.18
C THR A 249 -4.65 -63.03 -14.54
N ALA A 250 -5.82 -63.17 -15.20
CA ALA A 250 -6.84 -64.21 -15.08
C ALA A 250 -7.87 -64.09 -13.94
N GLY A 251 -8.99 -63.42 -14.26
CA GLY A 251 -10.32 -63.87 -13.82
C GLY A 251 -11.18 -62.89 -13.03
N THR A 252 -10.60 -61.85 -12.42
CA THR A 252 -11.36 -60.91 -11.59
C THR A 252 -10.91 -59.48 -11.90
N GLN A 253 -11.79 -58.66 -12.50
CA GLN A 253 -11.54 -57.23 -12.69
C GLN A 253 -11.41 -56.56 -11.31
N ILE A 254 -10.18 -56.30 -10.87
CA ILE A 254 -9.94 -55.37 -9.77
C ILE A 254 -9.67 -54.01 -10.43
N SER A 255 -10.57 -53.05 -10.18
CA SER A 255 -10.39 -51.64 -10.55
C SER A 255 -9.07 -51.10 -9.97
N SER A 256 -8.31 -50.33 -10.75
CA SER A 256 -7.04 -49.76 -10.27
C SER A 256 -7.24 -49.05 -8.93
N LEU A 257 -6.36 -49.29 -7.96
CA LEU A 257 -6.36 -48.59 -6.66
C LEU A 257 -5.83 -47.15 -6.76
N GLN A 258 -5.75 -46.62 -7.98
CA GLN A 258 -5.27 -45.28 -8.26
C GLN A 258 -6.38 -44.27 -7.94
N ALA A 259 -5.98 -43.21 -7.26
CA ALA A 259 -6.88 -42.10 -6.99
C ALA A 259 -7.26 -41.40 -8.31
N PRO A 260 -8.55 -41.16 -8.58
CA PRO A 260 -8.97 -40.40 -9.75
C PRO A 260 -8.35 -38.99 -9.76
N PRO A 261 -8.03 -38.39 -10.93
CA PRO A 261 -7.44 -37.06 -10.99
C PRO A 261 -8.28 -35.98 -10.30
N ALA A 262 -9.62 -36.09 -10.34
CA ALA A 262 -10.53 -35.20 -9.63
C ALA A 262 -10.34 -35.26 -8.10
N PHE A 263 -10.10 -36.46 -7.56
CA PHE A 263 -9.81 -36.65 -6.13
C PHE A 263 -8.45 -36.04 -5.76
N LEU A 264 -7.41 -36.26 -6.58
CA LEU A 264 -6.09 -35.67 -6.34
C LEU A 264 -6.13 -34.14 -6.35
N ARG A 265 -6.89 -33.53 -7.27
CA ARG A 265 -7.12 -32.08 -7.29
C ARG A 265 -7.79 -31.59 -6.01
N ALA A 266 -8.89 -32.23 -5.60
CA ALA A 266 -9.60 -31.89 -4.37
C ALA A 266 -8.70 -32.07 -3.13
N LEU A 267 -7.86 -33.12 -3.10
CA LEU A 267 -6.94 -33.40 -2.01
C LEU A 267 -5.86 -32.32 -1.88
N VAL A 268 -5.30 -31.86 -3.00
CA VAL A 268 -4.33 -30.75 -3.01
C VAL A 268 -4.99 -29.45 -2.58
N GLN A 269 -6.22 -29.17 -3.03
CA GLN A 269 -6.99 -28.02 -2.59
C GLN A 269 -7.23 -28.03 -1.08
N GLU A 270 -7.67 -29.16 -0.50
CA GLU A 270 -7.82 -29.34 0.94
C GLU A 270 -6.49 -29.12 1.70
N GLY A 271 -5.39 -29.67 1.17
CA GLY A 271 -4.05 -29.47 1.73
C GLY A 271 -3.65 -27.99 1.74
N ASN A 272 -3.88 -27.27 0.64
CA ASN A 272 -3.60 -25.83 0.52
C ASN A 272 -4.50 -24.99 1.46
N GLN A 273 -5.77 -25.37 1.64
CA GLN A 273 -6.69 -24.70 2.58
C GLN A 273 -6.21 -24.85 4.04
N ARG A 274 -5.72 -26.04 4.41
CA ARG A 274 -5.14 -26.28 5.73
C ARG A 274 -3.82 -25.54 5.93
N LEU A 275 -2.98 -25.47 4.91
CA LEU A 275 -1.76 -24.65 4.92
C LEU A 275 -2.09 -23.17 5.15
N SER A 276 -3.09 -22.63 4.44
CA SER A 276 -3.58 -21.26 4.64
C SER A 276 -4.14 -21.04 6.06
N SER A 277 -4.93 -21.98 6.56
CA SER A 277 -5.45 -21.94 7.95
C SER A 277 -4.32 -21.99 8.99
N ASN A 278 -3.27 -22.76 8.73
CA ASN A 278 -2.08 -22.83 9.56
C ASN A 278 -1.35 -21.48 9.58
N TRP A 279 -1.17 -20.82 8.44
CA TRP A 279 -0.60 -19.47 8.41
C TRP A 279 -1.41 -18.47 9.23
N ASN A 280 -2.75 -18.49 9.12
CA ASN A 280 -3.62 -17.65 9.96
C ASN A 280 -3.48 -17.92 11.46
N LEU A 281 -3.15 -19.16 11.87
CA LEU A 281 -2.84 -19.48 13.27
C LEU A 281 -1.49 -18.90 13.71
N MET A 282 -0.45 -19.03 12.89
CA MET A 282 0.88 -18.45 13.19
C MET A 282 0.78 -16.95 13.44
N GLU A 283 -0.07 -16.27 12.68
CA GLU A 283 -0.21 -14.82 12.71
C GLU A 283 -1.04 -14.31 13.88
N ARG A 284 -2.06 -15.09 14.29
CA ARG A 284 -2.72 -14.88 15.57
C ARG A 284 -1.77 -15.06 16.76
N LEU A 285 -0.82 -16.00 16.67
CA LEU A 285 0.19 -16.18 17.70
C LEU A 285 1.19 -15.02 17.72
N TYR A 286 1.67 -14.58 16.57
CA TYR A 286 2.51 -13.39 16.45
C TYR A 286 1.84 -12.18 17.11
N SER A 287 0.60 -11.88 16.71
CA SER A 287 -0.17 -10.72 17.20
C SER A 287 -0.38 -10.77 18.72
N ALA A 288 -0.64 -11.97 19.26
CA ALA A 288 -0.80 -12.20 20.69
C ALA A 288 0.52 -11.99 21.46
N ILE A 289 1.63 -12.49 20.94
CA ILE A 289 2.96 -12.27 21.52
C ILE A 289 3.33 -10.79 21.49
N GLU A 290 3.19 -10.13 20.35
CA GLU A 290 3.50 -8.71 20.17
C GLU A 290 2.69 -7.84 21.16
N SER A 291 1.37 -8.05 21.28
CA SER A 291 0.53 -7.24 22.18
C SER A 291 0.79 -7.47 23.66
N ASN A 292 1.07 -8.70 24.07
CA ASN A 292 1.15 -9.04 25.48
C ASN A 292 2.57 -8.89 26.03
N LEU A 293 3.58 -9.14 25.19
CA LEU A 293 4.97 -9.21 25.61
C LEU A 293 5.81 -8.01 25.16
N PHE A 294 5.28 -7.13 24.31
CA PHE A 294 6.00 -5.94 23.85
C PHE A 294 5.17 -4.67 24.00
N GLN A 295 5.88 -3.55 24.08
CA GLN A 295 5.42 -2.18 23.96
C GLN A 295 6.14 -1.56 22.77
N ILE A 296 5.48 -0.65 22.08
CA ILE A 296 6.08 0.05 20.95
C ILE A 296 6.84 1.24 21.49
N GLN A 297 8.10 1.40 21.10
CA GLN A 297 8.95 2.50 21.57
C GLN A 297 8.30 3.85 21.24
N MET A 298 8.27 4.76 22.21
CA MET A 298 7.61 6.07 22.07
C MET A 298 8.26 6.99 21.02
N VAL A 299 9.52 6.75 20.66
CA VAL A 299 10.21 7.44 19.57
C VAL A 299 10.71 6.37 18.60
N PRO A 300 9.96 6.06 17.52
CA PRO A 300 10.46 5.13 16.51
C PRO A 300 11.79 5.68 15.95
N PRO A 301 12.78 4.82 15.74
CA PRO A 301 14.09 5.23 15.25
C PRO A 301 13.95 5.84 13.85
N PRO A 302 14.87 6.75 13.48
CA PRO A 302 14.80 7.43 12.21
C PRO A 302 14.93 6.44 11.05
N ILE A 303 14.10 6.63 10.03
CA ILE A 303 14.12 5.83 8.80
C ILE A 303 14.92 6.54 7.71
N ARG A 304 15.23 5.83 6.63
CA ARG A 304 15.92 6.41 5.47
C ARG A 304 14.98 6.43 4.27
N ILE A 305 14.94 7.56 3.57
CA ILE A 305 14.26 7.67 2.28
C ILE A 305 15.33 7.76 1.20
N ARG A 306 15.37 6.76 0.32
CA ARG A 306 16.27 6.70 -0.82
C ARG A 306 15.52 7.12 -2.08
N GLN A 307 16.08 8.03 -2.86
CA GLN A 307 15.57 8.28 -4.20
C GLN A 307 16.13 7.25 -5.18
N LEU A 308 15.22 6.51 -5.82
CA LEU A 308 15.52 5.61 -6.93
C LEU A 308 15.51 6.39 -8.26
N GLN A 309 15.65 5.70 -9.38
CA GLN A 309 15.57 6.32 -10.70
C GLN A 309 14.28 7.13 -10.85
N SER A 310 14.40 8.44 -11.07
CA SER A 310 13.25 9.31 -11.30
C SER A 310 12.52 8.91 -12.59
N PRO A 311 11.19 8.79 -12.56
CA PRO A 311 10.39 8.52 -13.74
C PRO A 311 10.28 9.74 -14.66
N ALA A 312 9.76 9.53 -15.87
CA ALA A 312 9.40 10.61 -16.79
C ALA A 312 8.36 11.57 -16.16
N SER A 313 8.49 12.87 -16.47
CA SER A 313 7.56 13.89 -15.95
C SER A 313 6.18 13.80 -16.61
N LEU A 314 5.12 13.86 -15.80
CA LEU A 314 3.73 13.80 -16.29
C LEU A 314 3.21 15.16 -16.79
N ASN A 315 3.64 16.27 -16.17
CA ASN A 315 3.20 17.63 -16.48
C ASN A 315 1.66 17.82 -16.47
N LEU A 316 0.99 17.17 -15.51
CA LEU A 316 -0.44 17.35 -15.22
C LEU A 316 -0.62 17.54 -13.71
N TRP A 317 -1.30 18.62 -13.32
CA TRP A 317 -1.75 18.81 -11.94
C TRP A 317 -3.19 18.32 -11.78
N ASN A 318 -3.52 17.85 -10.58
CA ASN A 318 -4.84 17.26 -10.28
C ASN A 318 -5.23 16.09 -11.22
N ALA A 319 -4.24 15.40 -11.78
CA ALA A 319 -4.44 14.10 -12.38
C ALA A 319 -4.57 13.05 -11.28
N THR A 320 -5.36 12.01 -11.52
CA THR A 320 -5.40 10.85 -10.63
C THR A 320 -4.41 9.81 -11.14
N ALA A 321 -3.74 9.09 -10.25
CA ALA A 321 -2.85 8.00 -10.62
C ALA A 321 -3.04 6.80 -9.69
N VAL A 322 -2.97 5.61 -10.27
CA VAL A 322 -3.21 4.34 -9.59
C VAL A 322 -2.23 3.30 -10.13
N SER A 323 -1.68 2.48 -9.23
CA SER A 323 -0.91 1.29 -9.56
C SER A 323 -1.76 0.04 -9.33
N LYS A 324 -1.41 -1.02 -10.05
CA LYS A 324 -1.85 -2.37 -9.68
C LYS A 324 -1.01 -2.80 -8.47
N LYS A 325 -1.67 -3.14 -7.36
CA LYS A 325 -0.95 -3.69 -6.19
C LYS A 325 -0.25 -4.98 -6.65
N PRO A 326 1.04 -5.18 -6.32
CA PRO A 326 1.74 -6.40 -6.70
C PRO A 326 0.97 -7.59 -6.16
N SER A 327 0.55 -8.48 -7.07
CA SER A 327 -0.09 -9.70 -6.65
C SER A 327 0.95 -10.51 -5.89
N CYS A 328 0.52 -10.99 -4.74
CA CYS A 328 1.39 -11.62 -3.77
C CYS A 328 2.00 -12.95 -4.31
N ASN A 329 1.49 -13.44 -5.43
CA ASN A 329 1.81 -14.74 -6.00
C ASN A 329 2.56 -14.71 -7.34
N GLN A 330 3.08 -13.56 -7.76
CA GLN A 330 3.87 -13.49 -8.98
C GLN A 330 5.22 -12.84 -8.69
N ASP A 331 6.27 -13.45 -9.21
CA ASP A 331 7.54 -12.77 -9.52
C ASP A 331 7.29 -11.74 -10.65
N GLU A 332 6.32 -10.84 -10.45
CA GLU A 332 6.00 -9.73 -11.35
C GLU A 332 7.16 -8.75 -11.23
N THR A 333 8.13 -8.93 -12.12
CA THR A 333 9.29 -8.04 -12.30
C THR A 333 8.92 -6.68 -12.89
N SER A 334 7.62 -6.43 -13.10
CA SER A 334 7.11 -5.20 -13.67
C SER A 334 5.92 -4.61 -12.90
N VAL A 335 5.99 -3.31 -12.62
CA VAL A 335 4.89 -2.53 -12.03
C VAL A 335 4.32 -1.57 -13.07
N GLU A 336 3.00 -1.48 -13.14
CA GLU A 336 2.30 -0.56 -14.04
C GLU A 336 1.55 0.50 -13.24
N VAL A 337 1.67 1.75 -13.70
CA VAL A 337 0.99 2.92 -13.15
C VAL A 337 0.19 3.58 -14.26
N TRP A 338 -1.10 3.79 -14.00
CA TRP A 338 -2.02 4.47 -14.90
C TRP A 338 -2.39 5.84 -14.35
N THR A 339 -2.63 6.79 -15.23
CA THR A 339 -3.14 8.11 -14.87
C THR A 339 -4.19 8.59 -15.86
N ALA A 340 -5.13 9.38 -15.34
CA ALA A 340 -6.24 9.95 -16.10
C ALA A 340 -6.56 11.38 -15.62
N GLY A 341 -7.09 12.18 -16.55
CA GLY A 341 -7.50 13.56 -16.27
C GLY A 341 -6.34 14.48 -15.92
N GLY A 342 -6.65 15.55 -15.20
CA GLY A 342 -5.72 16.62 -14.83
C GLY A 342 -5.70 17.75 -15.84
N TYR A 343 -5.00 18.82 -15.48
CA TYR A 343 -4.78 19.98 -16.35
C TYR A 343 -3.28 20.17 -16.54
N GLY A 344 -2.89 20.51 -17.76
CA GLY A 344 -1.51 20.82 -18.09
C GLY A 344 -1.17 20.46 -19.53
N CYS A 345 0.12 20.45 -19.82
CA CYS A 345 0.65 20.13 -21.13
C CYS A 345 0.60 18.62 -21.39
N GLY A 346 0.58 17.81 -20.32
CA GLY A 346 0.75 16.37 -20.43
C GLY A 346 2.20 15.98 -20.77
N PRO A 347 2.47 14.68 -20.88
CA PRO A 347 3.83 14.20 -21.17
C PRO A 347 4.26 14.46 -22.63
N ILE A 348 3.31 14.66 -23.55
CA ILE A 348 3.56 14.75 -24.99
C ILE A 348 3.22 16.13 -25.57
N SER A 349 2.18 16.79 -25.08
CA SER A 349 1.70 18.06 -25.64
C SER A 349 2.46 19.25 -25.05
N THR A 350 2.50 20.37 -25.78
CA THR A 350 3.13 21.63 -25.34
C THR A 350 2.09 22.67 -24.90
N THR A 351 0.80 22.40 -25.15
CA THR A 351 -0.30 23.32 -24.85
C THR A 351 -1.05 22.88 -23.59
N PRO A 352 -1.18 23.75 -22.57
CA PRO A 352 -1.97 23.45 -21.39
C PRO A 352 -3.45 23.27 -21.71
N ARG A 353 -4.02 22.13 -21.33
CA ARG A 353 -5.46 21.86 -21.38
C ARG A 353 -5.87 20.81 -20.36
N ARG A 354 -7.17 20.60 -20.18
CA ARG A 354 -7.66 19.43 -19.46
C ARG A 354 -7.41 18.19 -20.30
N SER A 355 -6.89 17.14 -19.68
CA SER A 355 -6.62 15.88 -20.38
C SER A 355 -7.90 15.05 -20.46
N SER A 356 -8.24 14.60 -21.67
CA SER A 356 -9.12 13.46 -21.93
C SER A 356 -8.32 12.16 -22.08
N LYS A 357 -6.99 12.22 -22.04
CA LYS A 357 -6.12 11.07 -22.35
C LYS A 357 -5.78 10.28 -21.10
N MET A 358 -5.62 8.97 -21.27
CA MET A 358 -5.04 8.07 -20.28
C MET A 358 -3.59 7.77 -20.64
N TYR A 359 -2.74 7.68 -19.63
CA TYR A 359 -1.33 7.35 -19.79
C TYR A 359 -0.93 6.17 -18.90
N LYS A 360 0.02 5.37 -19.38
CA LYS A 360 0.65 4.27 -18.65
C LYS A 360 2.14 4.53 -18.50
N LEU A 361 2.69 4.21 -17.33
CA LEU A 361 4.12 4.14 -17.05
C LEU A 361 4.43 2.75 -16.50
N THR A 362 5.48 2.12 -17.03
CA THR A 362 5.87 0.77 -16.64
C THR A 362 7.27 0.79 -16.03
N LEU A 363 7.43 0.16 -14.87
CA LEU A 363 8.70 -0.18 -14.27
C LEU A 363 9.03 -1.61 -14.69
N SER A 364 10.17 -1.86 -15.31
CA SER A 364 10.63 -3.21 -15.66
C SER A 364 12.12 -3.34 -15.32
N SER A 365 12.52 -4.44 -14.67
CA SER A 365 13.92 -4.68 -14.32
C SER A 365 14.58 -3.50 -13.57
N SER A 366 13.83 -2.88 -12.65
CA SER A 366 14.24 -1.71 -11.85
C SER A 366 14.43 -0.39 -12.61
N SER A 367 13.99 -0.29 -13.87
CA SER A 367 14.01 0.95 -14.64
C SER A 367 12.63 1.32 -15.19
N TRP A 368 12.27 2.60 -15.05
CA TRP A 368 11.04 3.15 -15.61
C TRP A 368 11.15 3.30 -17.12
N SER A 369 10.02 3.20 -17.82
CA SER A 369 9.93 3.59 -19.22
C SER A 369 10.33 5.06 -19.40
N ASP A 370 11.07 5.34 -20.48
CA ASP A 370 11.62 6.69 -20.75
C ASP A 370 10.55 7.77 -20.89
N GLN A 371 9.32 7.37 -21.26
CA GLN A 371 8.17 8.24 -21.43
C GLN A 371 6.89 7.59 -20.91
N TRP A 372 5.88 8.41 -20.66
CA TRP A 372 4.51 7.98 -20.44
C TRP A 372 3.90 7.52 -21.78
N GLY A 373 3.46 6.27 -21.86
CA GLY A 373 2.75 5.74 -23.02
C GLY A 373 1.31 6.21 -23.03
N GLU A 374 0.86 6.84 -24.11
CA GLU A 374 -0.55 7.18 -24.30
C GLU A 374 -1.36 5.93 -24.65
N ILE A 375 -2.41 5.64 -23.89
CA ILE A 375 -3.26 4.49 -24.10
C ILE A 375 -4.29 4.84 -25.17
N ARG A 376 -4.20 4.15 -26.31
CA ARG A 376 -5.17 4.26 -27.40
C ARG A 376 -6.16 3.11 -27.27
N THR A 377 -7.29 3.39 -26.64
CA THR A 377 -8.39 2.44 -26.58
C THR A 377 -8.87 2.13 -28.01
N CYS A 378 -9.18 0.87 -28.28
CA CYS A 378 -9.70 0.46 -29.58
C CYS A 378 -11.18 0.85 -29.72
N ASP A 379 -11.52 1.44 -30.87
CA ASP A 379 -12.91 1.69 -31.24
C ASP A 379 -13.56 0.38 -31.68
N ASP A 380 -14.08 -0.38 -30.72
CA ASP A 380 -14.84 -1.60 -31.03
C ASP A 380 -16.32 -1.27 -31.27
N SER A 381 -16.61 -0.10 -31.87
CA SER A 381 -17.97 0.38 -32.19
C SER A 381 -18.73 -0.51 -33.19
N SER A 382 -18.06 -1.49 -33.80
CA SER A 382 -18.68 -2.55 -34.60
C SER A 382 -19.19 -3.73 -33.76
N SER A 383 -18.76 -3.85 -32.51
CA SER A 383 -19.27 -4.83 -31.54
C SER A 383 -20.56 -4.32 -30.91
N THR A 384 -21.67 -4.99 -31.19
CA THR A 384 -22.96 -4.74 -30.51
C THR A 384 -22.97 -5.23 -29.06
N ASP A 385 -21.88 -5.84 -28.56
CA ASP A 385 -21.83 -6.43 -27.24
C ASP A 385 -21.54 -5.38 -26.16
N GLN A 386 -22.59 -4.71 -25.69
CA GLN A 386 -22.61 -3.77 -24.56
C GLN A 386 -22.41 -4.47 -23.20
N ARG A 387 -21.69 -5.59 -23.17
CA ARG A 387 -21.53 -6.45 -21.99
C ARG A 387 -20.06 -6.61 -21.66
N PHE A 388 -19.72 -6.29 -20.42
CA PHE A 388 -18.40 -6.52 -19.86
C PHE A 388 -18.46 -7.71 -18.91
N LYS A 389 -17.75 -8.78 -19.26
CA LYS A 389 -17.72 -10.01 -18.49
C LYS A 389 -16.91 -9.80 -17.22
N ILE A 390 -17.50 -10.11 -16.06
CA ILE A 390 -16.80 -10.12 -14.78
C ILE A 390 -16.99 -11.45 -14.07
N PHE A 391 -15.98 -11.82 -13.29
CA PHE A 391 -16.01 -12.96 -12.40
C PHE A 391 -16.00 -12.43 -10.97
N MET A 392 -16.93 -12.88 -10.15
CA MET A 392 -16.97 -12.48 -8.74
C MET A 392 -16.98 -13.69 -7.83
N PRO A 393 -16.11 -13.74 -6.80
CA PRO A 393 -16.19 -14.77 -5.79
C PRO A 393 -17.54 -14.65 -5.04
N SER A 394 -18.33 -15.73 -5.03
CA SER A 394 -19.56 -15.81 -4.24
C SER A 394 -19.33 -16.65 -3.00
N HIS A 395 -19.68 -16.08 -1.85
CA HIS A 395 -19.72 -16.79 -0.57
C HIS A 395 -21.10 -17.38 -0.35
N SER A 396 -21.25 -18.70 -0.52
CA SER A 396 -22.47 -19.39 -0.08
C SER A 396 -22.43 -19.55 1.45
N LYS A 397 -23.53 -19.22 2.15
CA LYS A 397 -23.63 -19.42 3.61
C LYS A 397 -23.67 -20.91 4.01
N GLU A 398 -23.96 -21.80 3.06
CA GLU A 398 -24.22 -23.23 3.32
C GLU A 398 -23.09 -24.18 2.92
N ARG A 399 -22.18 -23.76 2.04
CA ARG A 399 -20.98 -24.52 1.67
C ARG A 399 -19.76 -23.62 1.87
N ARG A 400 -18.77 -24.10 2.62
CA ARG A 400 -17.44 -23.47 2.74
C ARG A 400 -16.63 -23.53 1.42
N GLU A 401 -17.31 -23.50 0.28
CA GLU A 401 -16.75 -23.44 -1.06
C GLU A 401 -17.01 -22.04 -1.61
N ILE A 402 -15.93 -21.36 -2.02
CA ILE A 402 -16.03 -20.11 -2.80
C ILE A 402 -16.28 -20.54 -4.24
N THR A 403 -17.47 -20.26 -4.76
CA THR A 403 -17.77 -20.47 -6.18
C THR A 403 -17.72 -19.12 -6.89
N ALA A 404 -16.90 -18.98 -7.93
CA ALA A 404 -16.94 -17.79 -8.77
C ALA A 404 -18.25 -17.73 -9.55
N VAL A 405 -18.98 -16.62 -9.45
CA VAL A 405 -20.16 -16.33 -10.27
C VAL A 405 -19.70 -15.52 -11.47
N GLU A 406 -19.86 -16.10 -12.63
CA GLU A 406 -19.68 -15.43 -13.91
C GLU A 406 -20.93 -14.61 -14.26
N GLY A 407 -20.74 -13.39 -14.77
CA GLY A 407 -21.80 -12.60 -15.37
C GLY A 407 -21.33 -11.37 -16.12
N TYR A 408 -22.25 -10.47 -16.44
CA TYR A 408 -21.98 -9.31 -17.29
C TYR A 408 -22.48 -7.99 -16.69
N LEU A 409 -21.65 -6.96 -16.76
CA LEU A 409 -22.00 -5.55 -16.55
C LEU A 409 -22.46 -4.92 -17.87
N ARG A 410 -23.46 -4.05 -17.83
CA ARG A 410 -23.87 -3.24 -18.99
C ARG A 410 -22.96 -2.03 -19.14
N VAL A 411 -22.26 -1.95 -20.27
CA VAL A 411 -21.27 -0.91 -20.55
C VAL A 411 -21.33 -0.41 -21.99
N GLU A 412 -20.77 0.77 -22.20
CA GLU A 412 -20.50 1.36 -23.52
C GLU A 412 -18.99 1.54 -23.67
N SER A 413 -18.41 1.06 -24.78
CA SER A 413 -16.98 1.28 -25.06
C SER A 413 -16.78 2.74 -25.45
N VAL A 414 -15.81 3.41 -24.84
CA VAL A 414 -15.53 4.82 -25.10
C VAL A 414 -14.04 5.00 -25.39
N LEU A 415 -13.72 5.92 -26.30
CA LEU A 415 -12.33 6.18 -26.67
C LEU A 415 -11.55 6.88 -25.56
N GLU A 416 -12.12 7.95 -25.02
CA GLU A 416 -11.46 8.80 -24.04
C GLU A 416 -12.44 9.18 -22.92
N PRO A 417 -11.99 9.30 -21.67
CA PRO A 417 -12.80 9.95 -20.65
C PRO A 417 -13.08 11.41 -21.02
N THR A 418 -14.14 11.96 -20.45
CA THR A 418 -14.42 13.40 -20.52
C THR A 418 -13.22 14.24 -20.06
N GLU A 419 -12.87 15.29 -20.81
CA GLU A 419 -11.82 16.25 -20.43
C GLU A 419 -12.07 16.81 -19.02
N SER A 420 -11.27 16.36 -18.06
CA SER A 420 -11.57 16.54 -16.65
C SER A 420 -10.29 16.73 -15.84
N GLN A 421 -10.36 17.58 -14.82
CA GLN A 421 -9.37 17.63 -13.75
C GLN A 421 -10.02 17.23 -12.43
N SER A 422 -9.21 16.75 -11.48
CA SER A 422 -9.64 16.41 -10.12
C SER A 422 -10.73 15.33 -10.08
N MET A 423 -10.66 14.38 -11.03
CA MET A 423 -11.36 13.09 -10.92
C MET A 423 -10.68 12.23 -9.86
N ALA A 424 -11.42 11.29 -9.28
CA ALA A 424 -10.85 10.28 -8.39
C ALA A 424 -10.78 8.93 -9.11
N SER A 425 -9.82 8.11 -8.68
CA SER A 425 -9.71 6.74 -9.15
C SER A 425 -9.24 5.78 -8.08
N CYS A 426 -9.58 4.50 -8.27
CA CYS A 426 -9.08 3.41 -7.45
C CYS A 426 -9.03 2.11 -8.26
N TYR A 427 -8.13 1.21 -7.90
CA TYR A 427 -8.05 -0.12 -8.49
C TYR A 427 -8.94 -1.11 -7.72
N ILE A 428 -9.83 -1.81 -8.44
CA ILE A 428 -10.71 -2.85 -7.90
C ILE A 428 -10.12 -4.21 -8.24
N GLN A 429 -9.44 -4.81 -7.27
CA GLN A 429 -8.67 -6.05 -7.45
C GLN A 429 -9.53 -7.24 -7.88
N SER A 430 -10.79 -7.34 -7.43
CA SER A 430 -11.64 -8.50 -7.72
C SER A 430 -12.05 -8.64 -9.18
N ILE A 431 -12.03 -7.53 -9.95
CA ILE A 431 -12.37 -7.52 -11.38
C ILE A 431 -11.25 -6.97 -12.25
N ASP A 432 -10.05 -6.78 -11.66
CA ASP A 432 -8.86 -6.25 -12.34
C ASP A 432 -9.15 -4.98 -13.18
N CYS A 433 -9.90 -4.03 -12.61
CA CYS A 433 -10.29 -2.80 -13.30
C CYS A 433 -9.96 -1.56 -12.48
N ILE A 434 -9.68 -0.45 -13.15
CA ILE A 434 -9.58 0.88 -12.53
C ILE A 434 -10.94 1.57 -12.65
N LEU A 435 -11.48 2.00 -11.52
CA LEU A 435 -12.69 2.83 -11.47
C LEU A 435 -12.30 4.30 -11.58
N LEU A 436 -12.95 5.06 -12.45
CA LEU A 436 -12.81 6.52 -12.53
C LEU A 436 -14.18 7.16 -12.31
N TRP A 437 -14.26 8.20 -11.49
CA TRP A 437 -15.51 8.95 -11.31
C TRP A 437 -15.27 10.45 -11.07
N GLY A 438 -16.23 11.23 -11.55
CA GLY A 438 -16.34 12.66 -11.30
C GLY A 438 -15.26 13.55 -11.94
N GLY A 439 -14.92 14.62 -11.24
CA GLY A 439 -14.03 15.69 -11.73
C GLY A 439 -14.79 16.81 -12.44
N ARG A 440 -14.07 17.70 -13.13
CA ARG A 440 -14.66 18.88 -13.77
C ARG A 440 -13.99 19.30 -15.07
N SER A 441 -14.81 19.67 -16.06
CA SER A 441 -14.36 20.32 -17.31
C SER A 441 -14.33 21.85 -17.19
N GLY A 442 -14.81 22.40 -16.08
CA GLY A 442 -14.78 23.82 -15.73
C GLY A 442 -15.41 24.07 -14.35
N PRO A 443 -15.29 25.27 -13.76
CA PRO A 443 -15.77 25.54 -12.41
C PRO A 443 -17.26 25.22 -12.18
N LYS A 444 -18.09 25.43 -13.22
CA LYS A 444 -19.54 25.15 -13.20
C LYS A 444 -19.93 23.89 -13.98
N LYS A 445 -18.96 23.03 -14.34
CA LYS A 445 -19.18 21.84 -15.15
C LYS A 445 -18.55 20.59 -14.50
N PRO A 446 -19.01 20.20 -13.30
CA PRO A 446 -18.64 18.91 -12.71
C PRO A 446 -19.26 17.74 -13.50
N SER A 447 -18.68 16.55 -13.37
CA SER A 447 -19.15 15.30 -13.96
C SER A 447 -19.57 14.30 -12.87
N ASP A 448 -20.44 13.37 -13.22
CA ASP A 448 -20.86 12.20 -12.46
C ASP A 448 -20.68 10.90 -13.29
N THR A 449 -19.97 10.97 -14.41
CA THR A 449 -19.78 9.81 -15.27
C THR A 449 -18.88 8.78 -14.59
N LEU A 450 -19.35 7.52 -14.55
CA LEU A 450 -18.63 6.37 -14.03
C LEU A 450 -17.97 5.61 -15.16
N TYR A 451 -16.64 5.51 -15.12
CA TYR A 451 -15.87 4.69 -16.06
C TYR A 451 -15.20 3.52 -15.35
N LEU A 452 -15.06 2.43 -16.08
CA LEU A 452 -14.19 1.30 -15.79
C LEU A 452 -13.12 1.23 -16.87
N PHE A 453 -11.88 1.10 -16.47
CA PHE A 453 -10.78 0.80 -17.36
C PHE A 453 -10.32 -0.64 -17.13
N ASP A 454 -10.49 -1.48 -18.16
CA ASP A 454 -10.02 -2.87 -18.21
C ASP A 454 -8.50 -2.84 -18.42
N THR A 455 -7.74 -3.23 -17.39
CA THR A 455 -6.28 -3.18 -17.42
C THR A 455 -5.68 -4.23 -18.36
N GLN A 456 -6.37 -5.35 -18.58
CA GLN A 456 -5.87 -6.46 -19.39
C GLN A 456 -6.02 -6.18 -20.87
N LYS A 457 -7.15 -5.58 -21.27
CA LYS A 457 -7.43 -5.22 -22.67
C LYS A 457 -7.14 -3.77 -23.00
N GLU A 458 -6.71 -2.99 -22.01
CA GLU A 458 -6.48 -1.54 -22.11
C GLU A 458 -7.66 -0.80 -22.75
N ARG A 459 -8.89 -1.12 -22.29
CA ARG A 459 -10.13 -0.58 -22.85
C ARG A 459 -10.89 0.22 -21.80
N LEU A 460 -11.36 1.41 -22.19
CA LEU A 460 -12.21 2.25 -21.37
C LEU A 460 -13.70 1.98 -21.64
N LEU A 461 -14.45 1.85 -20.55
CA LEU A 461 -15.85 1.47 -20.53
C LEU A 461 -16.63 2.46 -19.69
N LYS A 462 -17.67 3.05 -20.26
CA LYS A 462 -18.65 3.82 -19.50
C LYS A 462 -19.70 2.86 -18.95
N VAL A 463 -19.92 2.92 -17.65
CA VAL A 463 -20.91 2.06 -16.97
C VAL A 463 -22.31 2.60 -17.25
N CYS A 464 -23.22 1.73 -17.72
CA CYS A 464 -24.59 2.12 -18.08
C CYS A 464 -25.64 1.77 -17.01
N ASP A 465 -25.40 0.74 -16.19
CA ASP A 465 -26.34 0.30 -15.15
C ASP A 465 -25.81 0.67 -13.76
N VAL A 466 -26.14 1.90 -13.35
CA VAL A 466 -25.83 2.47 -12.03
C VAL A 466 -27.15 2.81 -11.34
N ARG A 467 -27.36 2.24 -10.16
CA ARG A 467 -28.59 2.35 -9.36
C ARG A 467 -28.28 2.98 -7.99
N GLY A 468 -29.31 3.33 -7.24
CA GLY A 468 -29.19 3.90 -5.90
C GLY A 468 -30.46 4.65 -5.53
N GLN A 469 -30.82 4.65 -4.25
CA GLN A 469 -31.92 5.49 -3.76
C GLN A 469 -31.56 6.98 -3.86
N GLU A 470 -30.33 7.31 -3.46
CA GLU A 470 -29.72 8.62 -3.63
C GLU A 470 -28.38 8.47 -4.36
N LEU A 471 -28.21 9.21 -5.46
CA LEU A 471 -26.98 9.19 -6.24
C LEU A 471 -26.04 10.34 -5.80
N PRO A 472 -24.71 10.12 -5.79
CA PRO A 472 -23.76 11.20 -5.56
C PRO A 472 -23.91 12.32 -6.59
N ARG A 473 -24.05 13.56 -6.10
CA ARG A 473 -24.03 14.75 -6.98
C ARG A 473 -22.69 14.89 -7.72
N PRO A 474 -22.68 15.37 -8.98
CA PRO A 474 -21.45 15.67 -9.71
C PRO A 474 -20.49 16.57 -8.91
N ARG A 475 -19.21 16.20 -8.81
CA ARG A 475 -18.23 16.87 -7.95
C ARG A 475 -16.77 16.63 -8.36
N TRP A 476 -15.86 17.43 -7.81
CA TRP A 476 -14.41 17.36 -8.01
C TRP A 476 -13.67 17.43 -6.67
N GLY A 477 -12.44 16.92 -6.62
CA GLY A 477 -11.62 16.95 -5.40
C GLY A 477 -12.16 16.05 -4.27
N HIS A 478 -13.01 15.09 -4.60
CA HIS A 478 -13.41 13.99 -3.73
C HIS A 478 -12.38 12.86 -3.81
N ALA A 479 -12.50 11.85 -2.95
CA ALA A 479 -11.65 10.67 -2.96
C ALA A 479 -12.45 9.39 -3.26
N LEU A 480 -11.78 8.41 -3.87
CA LEU A 480 -12.27 7.03 -4.02
C LEU A 480 -11.27 6.08 -3.38
N VAL A 481 -11.77 5.16 -2.55
CA VAL A 481 -10.95 4.15 -1.87
C VAL A 481 -11.61 2.79 -2.05
N ALA A 482 -10.95 1.90 -2.79
CA ALA A 482 -11.38 0.51 -2.90
C ALA A 482 -11.11 -0.23 -1.58
N LEU A 483 -12.11 -0.91 -1.03
CA LEU A 483 -12.00 -1.64 0.24
C LEU A 483 -11.35 -3.03 0.03
N ASP A 484 -10.65 -3.54 1.04
CA ASP A 484 -9.85 -4.77 0.93
C ASP A 484 -10.70 -5.98 0.52
N CYS A 485 -10.25 -6.69 -0.54
CA CYS A 485 -10.83 -7.95 -1.01
C CYS A 485 -12.36 -7.91 -1.17
N SER A 486 -12.93 -6.73 -1.41
CA SER A 486 -14.37 -6.53 -1.49
C SER A 486 -14.75 -5.90 -2.81
N ASN A 487 -16.00 -6.13 -3.22
CA ASN A 487 -16.57 -5.54 -4.43
C ASN A 487 -17.16 -4.15 -4.15
N ARG A 488 -16.48 -3.37 -3.30
CA ARG A 488 -16.98 -2.10 -2.77
C ARG A 488 -15.92 -1.02 -2.81
N VAL A 489 -16.38 0.20 -3.12
CA VAL A 489 -15.56 1.42 -3.16
C VAL A 489 -16.24 2.48 -2.32
N VAL A 490 -15.47 3.19 -1.50
CA VAL A 490 -15.96 4.31 -0.69
C VAL A 490 -15.64 5.61 -1.40
N MET A 491 -16.62 6.50 -1.48
CA MET A 491 -16.45 7.88 -1.95
C MET A 491 -16.67 8.84 -0.79
N LEU A 492 -15.75 9.80 -0.61
CA LEU A 492 -15.83 10.79 0.46
C LEU A 492 -15.79 12.22 -0.10
N GLY A 493 -16.64 13.09 0.44
CA GLY A 493 -16.58 14.55 0.30
C GLY A 493 -16.53 15.05 -1.14
N GLY A 494 -15.77 16.12 -1.36
CA GLY A 494 -15.61 16.80 -2.64
C GLY A 494 -16.28 18.17 -2.68
N CYS A 495 -16.23 18.80 -3.84
CA CYS A 495 -16.81 20.12 -4.06
C CYS A 495 -17.57 20.18 -5.39
N ASN A 496 -18.63 20.99 -5.45
CA ASN A 496 -19.26 21.38 -6.70
C ASN A 496 -19.50 22.90 -6.75
N GLY A 497 -19.88 23.41 -7.92
CA GLY A 497 -20.06 24.86 -8.11
C GLY A 497 -21.36 25.43 -7.53
N THR A 498 -22.28 24.59 -7.07
CA THR A 498 -23.63 25.01 -6.58
C THR A 498 -23.74 24.96 -5.07
N ASP A 499 -23.23 23.90 -4.45
CA ASP A 499 -23.36 23.58 -3.03
C ASP A 499 -22.05 23.81 -2.26
N GLY A 500 -20.93 24.05 -2.95
CA GLY A 500 -19.63 24.22 -2.31
C GLY A 500 -19.01 22.88 -1.91
N ALA A 501 -18.28 22.84 -0.80
CA ALA A 501 -17.69 21.62 -0.27
C ALA A 501 -18.76 20.70 0.35
N MET A 502 -18.49 19.40 0.38
CA MET A 502 -19.41 18.37 0.88
C MET A 502 -18.73 17.44 1.88
N ASP A 503 -19.53 16.85 2.77
CA ASP A 503 -19.15 15.94 3.85
C ASP A 503 -19.79 14.55 3.73
N ASP A 504 -20.63 14.33 2.73
CA ASP A 504 -21.33 13.07 2.50
C ASP A 504 -20.36 11.92 2.15
N ILE A 505 -20.72 10.72 2.61
CA ILE A 505 -19.98 9.49 2.37
C ILE A 505 -20.90 8.52 1.64
N PHE A 506 -20.40 7.92 0.57
CA PHE A 506 -21.11 6.89 -0.19
C PHE A 506 -20.29 5.62 -0.30
N VAL A 507 -20.98 4.50 -0.43
CA VAL A 507 -20.40 3.20 -0.79
C VAL A 507 -20.99 2.76 -2.12
N LEU A 508 -20.12 2.51 -3.08
CA LEU A 508 -20.45 1.91 -4.35
C LEU A 508 -20.29 0.40 -4.24
N HIS A 509 -21.37 -0.34 -4.47
CA HIS A 509 -21.40 -1.80 -4.48
C HIS A 509 -21.45 -2.33 -5.91
N ILE A 510 -20.74 -3.43 -6.17
CA ILE A 510 -20.99 -4.24 -7.38
C ILE A 510 -21.91 -5.39 -6.98
N CYS A 511 -23.11 -5.40 -7.56
CA CYS A 511 -24.20 -6.27 -7.18
C CYS A 511 -24.49 -7.29 -8.28
N HIS A 512 -24.98 -8.46 -7.87
CA HIS A 512 -25.40 -9.55 -8.75
C HIS A 512 -26.92 -9.71 -8.69
N GLU A 513 -27.54 -9.94 -9.85
CA GLU A 513 -28.97 -10.25 -9.97
C GLU A 513 -29.14 -11.73 -10.35
N SER A 514 -29.67 -12.53 -9.43
CA SER A 514 -29.97 -13.94 -9.69
C SER A 514 -31.32 -14.05 -10.42
N SER A 515 -31.32 -14.48 -11.67
CA SER A 515 -32.55 -14.77 -12.39
C SER A 515 -33.21 -16.04 -11.80
N ASN A 516 -34.47 -15.93 -11.36
CA ASN A 516 -35.26 -17.07 -10.85
C ASN A 516 -35.81 -17.98 -11.97
N ASP A 517 -35.37 -17.79 -13.21
CA ASP A 517 -36.01 -18.36 -14.39
C ASP A 517 -35.39 -19.71 -14.76
N LYS A 518 -35.96 -20.80 -14.23
CA LYS A 518 -35.47 -22.18 -14.37
C LYS A 518 -35.41 -22.72 -15.81
N VAL A 519 -35.88 -21.97 -16.80
CA VAL A 519 -36.03 -22.42 -18.20
C VAL A 519 -34.88 -21.98 -19.11
N PHE A 520 -34.14 -20.93 -18.75
CA PHE A 520 -32.93 -20.51 -19.46
C PHE A 520 -31.78 -20.33 -18.48
N LYS A 521 -30.71 -21.14 -18.60
CA LYS A 521 -29.38 -20.85 -18.01
C LYS A 521 -28.78 -19.59 -18.67
N LYS A 522 -29.45 -18.44 -18.58
CA LYS A 522 -28.97 -17.17 -19.10
C LYS A 522 -28.12 -16.52 -18.03
N SER A 523 -26.91 -16.14 -18.43
CA SER A 523 -25.90 -15.50 -17.61
C SER A 523 -26.45 -14.46 -16.63
N SER A 524 -25.94 -14.52 -15.41
CA SER A 524 -26.00 -13.49 -14.38
C SER A 524 -25.77 -12.07 -14.93
N SER A 525 -26.62 -11.11 -14.56
CA SER A 525 -26.37 -9.68 -14.75
C SER A 525 -25.76 -9.08 -13.48
N PHE A 526 -24.83 -8.14 -13.67
CA PHE A 526 -24.26 -7.33 -12.62
C PHE A 526 -24.59 -5.85 -12.86
N TYR A 527 -24.63 -5.07 -11.77
CA TYR A 527 -24.86 -3.64 -11.80
C TYR A 527 -24.12 -2.95 -10.66
N PHE A 528 -23.97 -1.63 -10.76
CA PHE A 528 -23.41 -0.82 -9.69
C PHE A 528 -24.54 -0.18 -8.87
N HIS A 529 -24.38 -0.13 -7.55
CA HIS A 529 -25.35 0.49 -6.65
C HIS A 529 -24.67 1.47 -5.68
N TRP A 530 -25.07 2.74 -5.71
CA TRP A 530 -24.66 3.74 -4.72
C TRP A 530 -25.55 3.65 -3.48
N GLU A 531 -24.91 3.52 -2.32
CA GLU A 531 -25.53 3.64 -1.00
C GLU A 531 -24.96 4.90 -0.32
N LYS A 532 -25.84 5.84 0.04
CA LYS A 532 -25.47 6.97 0.88
C LYS A 532 -25.47 6.55 2.34
N LEU A 533 -24.39 6.85 3.05
CA LEU A 533 -24.29 6.52 4.47
C LEU A 533 -24.93 7.63 5.33
N SER A 534 -25.43 7.25 6.51
CA SER A 534 -25.89 8.20 7.53
C SER A 534 -24.73 8.98 8.17
N THR A 535 -23.54 8.37 8.18
CA THR A 535 -22.32 8.96 8.71
C THR A 535 -21.71 9.92 7.70
N VAL A 536 -21.31 11.10 8.17
CA VAL A 536 -20.68 12.16 7.37
C VAL A 536 -19.29 12.51 7.90
N LEU A 537 -18.49 13.21 7.10
CA LEU A 537 -17.24 13.81 7.54
C LEU A 537 -17.50 14.87 8.62
N PRO A 538 -16.57 15.13 9.56
CA PRO A 538 -16.77 16.10 10.63
C PRO A 538 -16.99 17.53 10.12
N SER A 539 -16.42 17.84 8.96
CA SER A 539 -16.74 19.04 8.21
C SER A 539 -16.59 18.83 6.70
N PRO A 540 -17.36 19.58 5.87
CA PRO A 540 -17.27 19.52 4.42
C PRO A 540 -15.87 19.78 3.93
N ARG A 541 -15.39 18.99 2.96
CA ARG A 541 -14.02 19.16 2.45
C ARG A 541 -13.79 18.63 1.03
N PHE A 542 -12.78 19.20 0.37
CA PHE A 542 -12.26 18.75 -0.91
C PHE A 542 -10.74 18.91 -0.98
N HIS A 543 -10.08 18.23 -1.93
CA HIS A 543 -8.61 18.23 -2.09
C HIS A 543 -7.83 17.78 -0.85
N PHE A 544 -8.36 16.76 -0.18
CA PHE A 544 -7.73 16.08 0.94
C PHE A 544 -7.05 14.78 0.49
N GLY A 545 -6.10 14.30 1.30
CA GLY A 545 -5.51 12.99 1.12
C GLY A 545 -6.38 11.90 1.76
N THR A 546 -6.45 10.73 1.12
CA THR A 546 -7.08 9.55 1.72
C THR A 546 -6.26 8.29 1.54
N SER A 547 -6.32 7.39 2.51
CA SER A 547 -5.72 6.07 2.34
C SER A 547 -6.46 4.98 3.12
N LEU A 548 -6.23 3.73 2.75
CA LEU A 548 -6.87 2.56 3.35
C LEU A 548 -5.93 1.86 4.34
N LEU A 549 -6.34 1.82 5.60
CA LEU A 549 -5.72 1.03 6.66
C LEU A 549 -6.30 -0.41 6.68
N GLN A 550 -5.85 -1.27 7.59
CA GLN A 550 -6.39 -2.62 7.75
C GLN A 550 -7.87 -2.57 8.20
N ASP A 551 -8.59 -3.67 7.98
CA ASP A 551 -9.97 -3.86 8.45
C ASP A 551 -10.98 -2.80 7.95
N ASN A 552 -10.83 -2.37 6.69
CA ASN A 552 -11.69 -1.36 6.06
C ASN A 552 -11.74 -0.02 6.80
N VAL A 553 -10.66 0.33 7.50
CA VAL A 553 -10.49 1.67 8.09
C VAL A 553 -9.96 2.64 7.04
N VAL A 554 -10.69 3.71 6.77
CA VAL A 554 -10.32 4.76 5.81
C VAL A 554 -9.84 5.98 6.57
N LEU A 555 -8.65 6.47 6.22
CA LEU A 555 -8.05 7.68 6.77
C LEU A 555 -8.31 8.87 5.84
N VAL A 556 -8.62 10.03 6.41
CA VAL A 556 -8.84 11.30 5.73
C VAL A 556 -7.92 12.34 6.35
N VAL A 557 -7.13 13.04 5.53
CA VAL A 557 -6.09 13.97 5.99
C VAL A 557 -6.21 15.33 5.29
N GLY A 558 -6.39 16.39 6.08
CA GLY A 558 -6.46 17.79 5.61
C GLY A 558 -7.62 18.07 4.63
N GLY A 559 -7.38 18.97 3.67
CA GLY A 559 -8.39 19.47 2.72
C GLY A 559 -8.90 20.87 3.03
N LEU A 560 -9.68 21.42 2.12
CA LEU A 560 -10.31 22.74 2.22
C LEU A 560 -11.82 22.61 2.42
N ASP A 561 -12.41 23.48 3.23
CA ASP A 561 -13.86 23.54 3.45
C ASP A 561 -14.60 24.55 2.54
N SER A 562 -13.85 25.45 1.89
CA SER A 562 -14.40 26.47 0.99
C SER A 562 -13.45 26.76 -0.17
N THR A 563 -14.02 27.09 -1.33
CA THR A 563 -13.26 27.56 -2.48
C THR A 563 -12.64 28.95 -2.27
N ASP A 564 -13.14 29.72 -1.31
CA ASP A 564 -12.61 31.06 -1.01
C ASP A 564 -11.25 31.00 -0.29
N GLN A 565 -10.96 29.86 0.36
CA GLN A 565 -9.72 29.65 1.10
C GLN A 565 -8.54 29.20 0.23
N LEU A 566 -8.75 28.91 -1.06
CA LEU A 566 -7.70 28.46 -1.98
C LEU A 566 -6.48 29.38 -2.03
N LEU A 567 -6.70 30.70 -1.95
CA LEU A 567 -5.64 31.70 -2.01
C LEU A 567 -5.03 31.97 -0.63
N PRO A 568 -5.82 32.20 0.45
CA PRO A 568 -5.29 32.30 1.80
C PRO A 568 -4.36 31.16 2.21
N THR A 569 -4.65 29.91 1.84
CA THR A 569 -3.79 28.75 2.16
C THR A 569 -2.49 28.70 1.36
N MET A 570 -2.40 29.45 0.25
CA MET A 570 -1.15 29.62 -0.50
C MET A 570 -0.32 30.78 0.04
N LEU A 571 -0.98 31.74 0.70
CA LEU A 571 -0.36 32.94 1.27
C LEU A 571 0.13 32.68 2.69
N HIS A 572 -0.67 31.99 3.50
CA HIS A 572 -0.31 31.54 4.84
C HIS A 572 0.40 30.20 4.73
N SER A 573 1.61 30.17 5.23
CA SER A 573 2.52 29.05 5.18
C SER A 573 2.05 27.93 6.12
N GLN A 574 0.97 27.24 5.77
CA GLN A 574 0.42 26.15 6.56
C GLN A 574 1.13 24.85 6.21
N SER A 575 1.97 24.38 7.13
CA SER A 575 2.66 23.09 7.01
C SER A 575 1.67 21.92 7.16
N CYS A 576 1.93 20.83 6.43
CA CYS A 576 1.20 19.57 6.56
C CYS A 576 1.17 19.04 8.01
N SER A 577 2.10 19.46 8.88
CA SER A 577 2.16 19.05 10.29
C SER A 577 0.95 19.48 11.13
N THR A 578 0.18 20.47 10.68
CA THR A 578 -1.01 20.98 11.39
C THR A 578 -2.31 20.28 11.00
N ALA A 579 -2.30 19.38 9.99
CA ALA A 579 -3.52 18.72 9.56
C ALA A 579 -3.98 17.69 10.60
N ARG A 580 -5.30 17.56 10.76
CA ARG A 580 -5.91 16.46 11.53
C ARG A 580 -6.20 15.26 10.64
N VAL A 581 -6.09 14.06 11.22
CA VAL A 581 -6.46 12.78 10.62
C VAL A 581 -7.80 12.35 11.18
N VAL A 582 -8.76 12.07 10.30
CA VAL A 582 -10.04 11.44 10.67
C VAL A 582 -10.05 10.02 10.16
N ALA A 583 -10.47 9.07 10.99
CA ALA A 583 -10.56 7.66 10.64
C ALA A 583 -12.00 7.14 10.69
N PHE A 584 -12.40 6.34 9.69
CA PHE A 584 -13.71 5.72 9.60
C PHE A 584 -13.59 4.22 9.41
N THR A 585 -14.32 3.42 10.18
CA THR A 585 -14.48 1.99 9.92
C THR A 585 -15.68 1.77 9.01
N ILE A 586 -15.48 1.07 7.90
CA ILE A 586 -16.55 0.70 6.98
C ILE A 586 -16.89 -0.79 7.17
N GLY A 587 -18.07 -1.04 7.73
CA GLY A 587 -18.56 -2.36 8.06
C GLY A 587 -18.80 -3.26 6.84
N ASN A 588 -18.98 -4.55 7.10
CA ASN A 588 -19.38 -5.51 6.08
C ASN A 588 -20.83 -5.29 5.66
N LEU A 589 -21.17 -5.71 4.43
CA LEU A 589 -22.51 -5.54 3.92
C LEU A 589 -23.52 -6.41 4.68
N ARG A 590 -24.61 -5.80 5.18
CA ARG A 590 -25.77 -6.51 5.72
C ARG A 590 -26.95 -6.38 4.77
N PHE A 591 -27.53 -7.51 4.38
CA PHE A 591 -28.79 -7.54 3.64
C PHE A 591 -29.96 -7.51 4.63
N ALA A 592 -30.69 -6.38 4.68
CA ALA A 592 -32.05 -6.39 5.21
C ALA A 592 -32.95 -6.88 4.08
N GLY A 593 -33.86 -7.82 4.36
CA GLY A 593 -34.53 -8.72 3.41
C GLY A 593 -35.29 -8.13 2.21
N ASP A 594 -35.28 -6.80 2.01
CA ASP A 594 -35.97 -6.06 0.94
C ASP A 594 -35.00 -5.38 -0.05
N ALA A 595 -33.85 -5.99 -0.35
CA ALA A 595 -32.81 -5.44 -1.25
C ALA A 595 -32.23 -4.08 -0.81
N THR A 596 -32.46 -3.67 0.44
CA THR A 596 -31.86 -2.48 1.04
C THR A 596 -30.48 -2.81 1.58
N PHE A 597 -29.46 -2.10 1.07
CA PHE A 597 -28.09 -2.14 1.59
C PHE A 597 -28.05 -1.35 2.90
N ASN A 598 -27.39 -1.90 3.92
CA ASN A 598 -27.15 -1.23 5.19
C ASN A 598 -25.71 -1.46 5.63
N THR A 599 -24.81 -0.62 5.11
CA THR A 599 -23.41 -0.60 5.47
C THR A 599 -23.22 0.26 6.71
N GLU A 600 -22.84 -0.38 7.82
CA GLU A 600 -22.46 0.34 9.03
C GLU A 600 -21.18 1.14 8.79
N CYS A 601 -21.16 2.40 9.21
CA CYS A 601 -19.97 3.24 9.19
C CYS A 601 -19.88 4.01 10.51
N SER A 602 -18.73 3.93 11.16
CA SER A 602 -18.48 4.61 12.42
C SER A 602 -17.17 5.38 12.35
N MET A 603 -17.16 6.60 12.87
CA MET A 603 -15.93 7.35 13.10
C MET A 603 -15.15 6.68 14.24
N VAL A 604 -13.86 6.43 14.01
CA VAL A 604 -12.97 5.78 14.98
C VAL A 604 -12.32 6.80 15.88
N ASP A 605 -11.68 7.81 15.28
CA ASP A 605 -10.87 8.79 16.00
C ASP A 605 -10.66 10.07 15.16
N THR A 606 -10.24 11.14 15.84
CA THR A 606 -9.70 12.37 15.25
C THR A 606 -8.39 12.72 15.94
N LEU A 607 -7.28 12.55 15.23
CA LEU A 607 -5.92 12.69 15.77
C LEU A 607 -5.18 13.87 15.10
N LEU A 608 -4.28 14.53 15.83
CA LEU A 608 -3.33 15.48 15.23
C LEU A 608 -2.20 14.70 14.54
N LEU A 609 -1.72 15.16 13.38
CA LEU A 609 -0.55 14.56 12.73
C LEU A 609 0.73 14.75 13.56
N ASP A 610 0.85 15.86 14.29
CA ASP A 610 1.97 16.15 15.20
C ASP A 610 1.46 16.57 16.58
N GLU A 611 1.64 15.71 17.59
CA GLU A 611 1.20 15.95 18.98
C GLU A 611 1.95 17.12 19.65
N ASN A 612 3.10 17.53 19.11
CA ASN A 612 3.92 18.61 19.69
C ASN A 612 3.42 20.02 19.34
N VAL A 613 2.41 20.14 18.46
CA VAL A 613 1.81 21.42 18.11
C VAL A 613 0.67 21.71 19.09
N GLN A 614 0.92 22.61 20.05
CA GLN A 614 -0.13 23.15 20.91
C GLN A 614 -1.02 24.11 20.12
N ASP A 615 -2.06 23.58 19.47
CA ASP A 615 -3.10 24.42 18.88
C ASP A 615 -4.19 24.68 19.93
N SER A 616 -4.33 25.95 20.34
CA SER A 616 -5.30 26.39 21.36
C SER A 616 -6.69 26.64 20.80
N THR A 617 -6.91 26.41 19.49
CA THR A 617 -8.20 26.62 18.82
C THR A 617 -8.79 25.30 18.34
N ASN A 618 -9.95 24.92 18.91
CA ASN A 618 -10.46 23.55 18.82
C ASN A 618 -11.15 23.16 17.50
N ASP A 619 -11.43 24.10 16.60
CA ASP A 619 -12.51 23.89 15.61
C ASP A 619 -12.10 23.74 14.14
N ASN A 620 -10.86 24.02 13.75
CA ASN A 620 -10.43 23.87 12.35
C ASN A 620 -9.51 22.65 12.20
N LEU A 621 -9.91 21.68 11.36
CA LEU A 621 -9.19 20.41 11.09
C LEU A 621 -7.81 20.56 10.39
N GLY A 622 -7.17 21.73 10.45
CA GLY A 622 -5.94 22.06 9.72
C GLY A 622 -6.17 22.10 8.21
N LEU A 623 -6.25 23.30 7.64
CA LEU A 623 -6.62 23.51 6.23
C LEU A 623 -5.40 23.36 5.30
N CYS A 624 -5.04 22.13 4.96
CA CYS A 624 -3.93 21.89 4.02
C CYS A 624 -4.43 21.69 2.59
N PHE A 625 -3.96 22.54 1.67
CA PHE A 625 -4.32 22.50 0.26
C PHE A 625 -3.49 21.50 -0.55
N GLY A 626 -4.17 20.63 -1.29
CA GLY A 626 -3.54 19.77 -2.30
C GLY A 626 -2.67 18.67 -1.72
N LEU A 627 -3.03 18.16 -0.53
CA LEU A 627 -2.42 16.99 0.08
C LEU A 627 -2.76 15.72 -0.71
N SER A 628 -1.83 14.78 -0.70
CA SER A 628 -2.02 13.39 -1.06
C SER A 628 -1.38 12.51 -0.01
N CYS A 629 -1.91 11.31 0.20
CA CYS A 629 -1.31 10.36 1.11
C CYS A 629 -1.49 8.93 0.61
N CYS A 630 -0.61 8.05 1.08
CA CYS A 630 -0.70 6.63 0.80
C CYS A 630 -0.10 5.80 1.94
N THR A 631 -0.63 4.60 2.14
CA THR A 631 -0.15 3.67 3.17
C THR A 631 0.84 2.66 2.60
N LEU A 632 1.92 2.41 3.34
CA LEU A 632 3.01 1.49 2.98
C LEU A 632 3.28 0.47 4.09
N LEU A 633 4.20 -0.45 3.82
CA LEU A 633 4.67 -1.59 4.62
C LEU A 633 3.49 -2.40 5.16
N LYS A 634 2.58 -2.71 4.23
CA LYS A 634 1.27 -3.34 4.47
C LYS A 634 0.49 -2.73 5.64
N LYS A 635 0.43 -1.39 5.58
CA LYS A 635 -0.52 -0.50 6.25
C LYS A 635 -0.15 -0.07 7.66
N HIS A 636 1.14 0.06 7.93
CA HIS A 636 1.62 0.65 9.20
C HIS A 636 2.32 1.98 9.03
N LEU A 637 2.70 2.36 7.80
CA LEU A 637 3.20 3.69 7.52
C LEU A 637 2.17 4.47 6.71
N LEU A 638 1.88 5.70 7.11
CA LEU A 638 1.16 6.70 6.36
C LEU A 638 2.15 7.75 5.88
N LEU A 639 2.36 7.79 4.57
CA LEU A 639 3.10 8.86 3.92
C LEU A 639 2.14 9.97 3.55
N THR A 640 2.41 11.19 3.95
CA THR A 640 1.66 12.38 3.54
C THR A 640 2.57 13.34 2.80
N THR A 641 2.11 13.81 1.65
CA THR A 641 2.83 14.76 0.80
C THR A 641 1.90 15.91 0.42
N GLY A 642 2.44 17.12 0.33
CA GLY A 642 1.71 18.29 -0.15
C GLY A 642 1.99 19.54 0.67
N GLY A 643 1.33 20.65 0.31
CA GLY A 643 1.62 21.97 0.86
C GLY A 643 2.65 22.76 0.03
N VAL A 644 2.77 24.06 0.33
CA VAL A 644 3.71 24.99 -0.32
C VAL A 644 4.89 25.22 0.64
N PRO A 645 6.16 25.15 0.17
CA PRO A 645 7.31 25.39 1.03
C PRO A 645 7.31 26.82 1.63
N ILE A 646 7.65 26.94 2.92
CA ILE A 646 7.75 28.22 3.63
C ILE A 646 9.05 28.93 3.25
N PHE A 647 9.00 30.26 3.14
CA PHE A 647 10.16 31.11 2.94
C PHE A 647 11.22 30.90 4.03
N HIS A 648 12.45 30.59 3.64
CA HIS A 648 13.60 30.54 4.54
C HIS A 648 14.03 31.98 4.85
N ASP A 649 14.05 32.37 6.13
CA ASP A 649 14.85 33.51 6.54
C ASP A 649 16.33 33.09 6.39
N PRO A 650 17.17 33.81 5.62
CA PRO A 650 18.59 33.48 5.49
C PRO A 650 19.35 33.43 6.82
N LEU A 651 18.77 33.96 7.90
CA LEU A 651 19.36 34.05 9.23
C LEU A 651 18.86 32.99 10.22
N SER A 652 17.82 32.21 9.89
CA SER A 652 17.28 31.16 10.78
C SER A 652 17.94 29.80 10.49
N SER A 653 18.56 29.18 11.49
CA SER A 653 19.18 27.86 11.41
C SER A 653 18.20 26.68 11.59
N SER A 654 16.90 26.94 11.70
CA SER A 654 15.89 25.88 11.86
C SER A 654 15.65 25.13 10.55
N PRO A 655 15.58 23.78 10.56
CA PRO A 655 15.45 22.98 9.35
C PRO A 655 14.16 23.31 8.59
N SER A 656 14.34 23.39 7.26
CA SER A 656 13.32 23.51 6.23
C SER A 656 12.12 22.59 6.47
N HIS A 657 10.92 23.08 6.14
CA HIS A 657 9.71 22.26 6.20
C HIS A 657 9.86 21.00 5.33
N GLU A 658 9.70 19.83 5.95
CA GLU A 658 9.73 18.55 5.26
C GLU A 658 8.49 18.42 4.34
N PRO A 659 8.65 18.34 3.00
CA PRO A 659 7.54 18.22 2.05
C PRO A 659 6.88 16.83 2.11
N ILE A 660 7.54 15.89 2.78
CA ILE A 660 7.13 14.51 2.97
C ILE A 660 7.15 14.26 4.47
N LEU A 661 6.00 13.90 5.03
CA LEU A 661 5.92 13.43 6.40
C LEU A 661 5.62 11.94 6.40
N VAL A 662 6.29 11.21 7.29
CA VAL A 662 6.08 9.79 7.49
C VAL A 662 5.52 9.60 8.90
N HIS A 663 4.36 8.96 8.97
CA HIS A 663 3.73 8.62 10.24
C HIS A 663 3.61 7.11 10.34
N TRP A 664 3.91 6.58 11.51
CA TRP A 664 3.48 5.26 11.90
C TRP A 664 2.00 5.33 12.30
N VAL A 665 1.19 4.44 11.74
CA VAL A 665 -0.23 4.30 12.07
C VAL A 665 -0.49 2.87 12.52
N TYR A 666 -1.18 2.74 13.65
CA TYR A 666 -1.50 1.45 14.21
C TYR A 666 -2.93 1.40 14.72
N HIS A 667 -3.65 0.40 14.25
CA HIS A 667 -5.03 0.13 14.62
C HIS A 667 -5.23 -1.37 14.77
N ARG A 668 -5.83 -1.80 15.88
CA ARG A 668 -6.26 -3.18 16.07
C ARG A 668 -7.72 -3.22 16.52
N PRO A 669 -8.67 -3.37 15.58
CA PRO A 669 -10.09 -3.27 15.90
C PRO A 669 -10.55 -4.34 16.92
N SER A 670 -9.89 -5.50 16.95
CA SER A 670 -10.23 -6.61 17.86
C SER A 670 -9.81 -6.39 19.32
N SER A 671 -8.97 -5.39 19.61
CA SER A 671 -8.33 -5.22 20.92
C SER A 671 -8.90 -4.09 21.78
N ASN A 672 -9.97 -3.39 21.35
CA ASN A 672 -10.49 -2.16 21.97
C ASN A 672 -9.41 -1.05 22.16
N LEU A 673 -8.24 -1.19 21.55
CA LEU A 673 -7.17 -0.18 21.59
C LEU A 673 -7.50 0.95 20.61
N PRO A 674 -7.32 2.22 21.00
CA PRO A 674 -7.54 3.35 20.11
C PRO A 674 -6.55 3.33 18.93
N LEU A 675 -6.94 3.99 17.83
CA LEU A 675 -6.03 4.30 16.73
C LEU A 675 -4.84 5.10 17.28
N ARG A 676 -3.62 4.74 16.90
CA ARG A 676 -2.41 5.49 17.23
C ARG A 676 -1.75 5.99 15.96
N ILE A 677 -1.30 7.24 15.99
CA ILE A 677 -0.48 7.84 14.95
C ILE A 677 0.76 8.48 15.59
N GLN A 678 1.94 8.25 15.04
CA GLN A 678 3.20 8.80 15.54
C GLN A 678 4.06 9.27 14.37
N ARG A 679 4.56 10.49 14.41
CA ARG A 679 5.53 10.97 13.41
C ARG A 679 6.87 10.24 13.55
N ILE A 680 7.44 9.82 12.41
CA ILE A 680 8.76 9.18 12.35
C ILE A 680 9.75 10.16 11.71
N PRO A 681 10.88 10.47 12.36
CA PRO A 681 11.94 11.25 11.74
C PRO A 681 12.57 10.44 10.60
N TRP A 682 13.03 11.11 9.54
CA TRP A 682 13.67 10.42 8.42
C TRP A 682 14.84 11.22 7.85
N ALA A 683 15.80 10.49 7.27
CA ALA A 683 16.95 11.07 6.58
C ALA A 683 16.88 10.78 5.07
N PHE A 684 17.15 11.79 4.25
CA PHE A 684 17.24 11.60 2.80
C PHE A 684 18.61 11.02 2.42
N VAL A 685 18.61 9.96 1.62
CA VAL A 685 19.83 9.38 1.04
C VAL A 685 19.78 9.60 -0.48
N PRO A 686 20.57 10.55 -1.01
CA PRO A 686 20.65 10.77 -2.45
C PRO A 686 21.19 9.52 -3.16
N SER A 687 20.78 9.33 -4.41
CA SER A 687 21.42 8.35 -5.30
C SER A 687 22.92 8.65 -5.44
N MET A 688 23.76 7.61 -5.55
CA MET A 688 25.24 7.67 -5.59
C MET A 688 25.84 8.62 -6.65
N VAL A 689 25.02 9.18 -7.53
CA VAL A 689 25.42 10.12 -8.59
C VAL A 689 25.66 11.55 -8.07
N ASN A 690 25.13 11.94 -6.91
CA ASN A 690 25.31 13.28 -6.35
C ASN A 690 26.05 13.23 -5.00
N GLN A 691 27.39 13.24 -5.06
CA GLN A 691 28.24 13.40 -3.88
C GLN A 691 28.24 14.87 -3.41
N GLY A 692 27.22 15.23 -2.65
CA GLY A 692 27.16 16.48 -1.90
C GLY A 692 26.00 16.37 -0.93
N GLY A 693 26.28 16.25 0.37
CA GLY A 693 25.28 16.10 1.43
C GLY A 693 24.41 17.34 1.65
N MET A 694 23.70 17.77 0.60
CA MET A 694 22.72 18.84 0.62
C MET A 694 21.32 18.23 0.66
N SER A 695 20.41 18.82 1.45
CA SER A 695 18.99 18.47 1.44
C SER A 695 18.43 18.55 0.02
N HIS A 696 17.80 17.49 -0.48
CA HIS A 696 17.18 17.53 -1.80
C HIS A 696 15.95 18.44 -1.73
N ASP A 697 15.91 19.49 -2.56
CA ASP A 697 14.72 20.32 -2.72
C ASP A 697 13.67 19.56 -3.57
N PHE A 698 12.52 19.25 -2.97
CA PHE A 698 11.38 18.65 -3.69
C PHE A 698 10.54 19.70 -4.43
N GLY A 699 10.80 20.99 -4.20
CA GLY A 699 9.95 22.09 -4.66
C GLY A 699 8.53 21.99 -4.09
N SER A 700 7.56 22.54 -4.82
CA SER A 700 6.15 22.40 -4.48
C SER A 700 5.62 21.01 -4.83
N VAL A 701 5.26 20.23 -3.80
CA VAL A 701 4.62 18.90 -3.93
C VAL A 701 3.09 18.94 -3.93
N VAL A 702 2.49 20.12 -4.13
CA VAL A 702 1.03 20.31 -4.23
C VAL A 702 0.44 19.46 -5.36
N HIS A 703 -0.68 18.78 -5.10
CA HIS A 703 -1.43 17.97 -6.07
C HIS A 703 -0.67 16.80 -6.70
N HIS A 704 0.43 16.35 -6.09
CA HIS A 704 1.01 15.04 -6.44
C HIS A 704 -0.01 13.93 -6.19
N SER A 705 0.03 12.89 -7.00
CA SER A 705 -0.54 11.61 -6.64
C SER A 705 0.53 10.78 -5.91
N CYS A 706 0.22 10.35 -4.68
CA CYS A 706 1.02 9.39 -3.89
C CYS A 706 0.58 7.98 -4.26
N VAL A 707 1.35 7.29 -5.10
CA VAL A 707 1.00 5.96 -5.61
C VAL A 707 1.95 4.92 -5.01
N PRO A 708 1.48 3.97 -4.19
CA PRO A 708 2.32 2.89 -3.70
C PRO A 708 2.74 1.96 -4.86
N VAL A 709 4.03 1.69 -5.01
CA VAL A 709 4.58 0.83 -6.09
C VAL A 709 4.91 -0.56 -5.56
N SER A 710 5.46 -0.62 -4.34
CA SER A 710 5.68 -1.84 -3.57
C SER A 710 5.28 -1.61 -2.11
N ASP A 711 5.50 -2.59 -1.24
CA ASP A 711 5.29 -2.42 0.19
C ASP A 711 6.25 -1.38 0.80
N ASP A 712 7.41 -1.14 0.21
CA ASP A 712 8.44 -0.23 0.74
C ASP A 712 8.73 0.96 -0.17
N SER A 713 8.02 1.13 -1.29
CA SER A 713 8.28 2.21 -2.24
C SER A 713 7.03 2.93 -2.73
N VAL A 714 7.20 4.21 -3.04
CA VAL A 714 6.15 5.13 -3.47
C VAL A 714 6.61 5.92 -4.69
N LEU A 715 5.66 6.17 -5.58
CA LEU A 715 5.79 7.06 -6.70
C LEU A 715 5.02 8.33 -6.43
N LEU A 716 5.71 9.47 -6.48
CA LEU A 716 5.13 10.80 -6.45
C LEU A 716 5.12 11.32 -7.89
N VAL A 717 3.93 11.43 -8.48
CA VAL A 717 3.76 11.82 -9.89
C VAL A 717 2.72 12.91 -10.10
N GLY A 718 2.92 13.68 -11.16
CA GLY A 718 2.09 14.83 -11.48
C GLY A 718 2.31 15.98 -10.49
N GLY A 719 1.24 16.75 -10.27
CA GLY A 719 1.27 17.87 -9.35
C GLY A 719 1.84 19.15 -9.94
N GLY A 720 2.07 20.11 -9.05
CA GLY A 720 2.37 21.49 -9.40
C GLY A 720 1.25 22.44 -8.99
N VAL A 721 1.43 23.71 -9.32
CA VAL A 721 0.54 24.79 -8.88
C VAL A 721 -0.06 25.51 -10.09
N PRO A 722 -1.38 25.72 -10.14
CA PRO A 722 -1.97 26.61 -11.13
C PRO A 722 -1.43 28.02 -10.94
N SER A 723 -0.66 28.50 -11.91
CA SER A 723 -0.30 29.90 -11.98
C SER A 723 -1.49 30.66 -12.56
N PHE A 724 -2.29 31.29 -11.69
CA PHE A 724 -3.44 32.10 -12.12
C PHE A 724 -3.05 33.24 -13.06
N SER A 725 -1.75 33.55 -13.14
CA SER A 725 -1.25 34.69 -13.90
C SER A 725 -0.17 34.37 -14.94
N PHE A 726 0.73 33.37 -14.80
CA PHE A 726 2.00 33.39 -15.57
C PHE A 726 2.55 32.06 -16.14
N GLY A 727 1.67 31.13 -16.51
CA GLY A 727 2.06 29.87 -17.16
C GLY A 727 2.22 28.73 -16.17
N GLU A 728 1.96 27.50 -16.62
CA GLU A 728 1.88 26.33 -15.75
C GLU A 728 3.23 25.99 -15.13
N GLU A 729 3.20 25.55 -13.87
CA GLU A 729 4.36 25.06 -13.18
C GLU A 729 4.11 23.66 -12.65
N TYR A 730 4.88 22.72 -13.19
CA TYR A 730 4.78 21.31 -12.85
C TYR A 730 5.84 20.93 -11.85
N ALA A 731 5.44 20.04 -10.94
CA ALA A 731 6.35 19.43 -10.01
C ALA A 731 7.10 18.25 -10.64
N SER A 732 8.29 17.96 -10.10
CA SER A 732 9.10 16.83 -10.54
C SER A 732 8.49 15.51 -10.07
N SER A 733 8.76 14.42 -10.77
CA SER A 733 8.32 13.08 -10.35
C SER A 733 9.43 12.33 -9.61
N TYR A 734 9.07 11.61 -8.55
CA TYR A 734 10.01 10.95 -7.64
C TYR A 734 9.61 9.51 -7.38
N HIS A 735 10.57 8.59 -7.46
CA HIS A 735 10.41 7.22 -6.97
C HIS A 735 11.23 7.10 -5.68
N LEU A 736 10.55 6.91 -4.55
CA LEU A 736 11.15 6.92 -3.23
C LEU A 736 11.00 5.54 -2.59
N GLN A 737 12.10 5.01 -2.07
CA GLN A 737 12.12 3.78 -1.27
C GLN A 737 12.31 4.15 0.20
N ILE A 738 11.51 3.52 1.05
CA ILE A 738 11.54 3.70 2.50
C ILE A 738 12.27 2.51 3.10
N ASP A 739 13.41 2.78 3.71
CA ASP A 739 14.26 1.80 4.37
C ASP A 739 14.15 1.94 5.89
N ILE A 740 13.67 0.86 6.52
CA ILE A 740 13.44 0.74 7.96
C ILE A 740 14.50 -0.15 8.63
N THR A 741 15.54 -0.60 7.91
CA THR A 741 16.51 -1.57 8.45
C THR A 741 17.54 -0.94 9.39
N ASP A 742 17.84 -1.64 10.48
CA ASP A 742 18.81 -1.26 11.51
C ASP A 742 20.23 -1.71 11.10
N ASP A 743 20.73 -1.17 9.98
CA ASP A 743 22.01 -1.61 9.43
C ASP A 743 23.19 -0.99 10.21
N LYS A 744 23.70 -1.75 11.18
CA LYS A 744 24.93 -1.45 11.94
C LYS A 744 26.20 -1.35 11.09
N GLN A 745 26.13 -1.62 9.77
CA GLN A 745 27.19 -1.33 8.81
C GLN A 745 27.31 0.16 8.41
N ALA A 746 26.51 1.04 9.03
CA ALA A 746 26.64 2.49 8.88
C ALA A 746 27.90 3.10 9.53
N SER A 747 28.87 2.30 9.99
CA SER A 747 30.14 2.80 10.53
C SER A 747 31.06 3.45 9.48
N ASP A 748 30.81 3.23 8.19
CA ASP A 748 31.55 3.88 7.09
C ASP A 748 31.01 5.28 6.72
N TRP A 749 29.91 5.72 7.34
CA TRP A 749 29.27 7.00 7.02
C TRP A 749 28.94 7.79 8.30
N GLY A 750 29.98 8.31 8.96
CA GLY A 750 30.00 9.48 9.86
C GLY A 750 28.88 9.66 10.92
N PRO A 751 29.17 9.58 12.23
CA PRO A 751 28.21 9.87 13.31
C PRO A 751 27.77 11.34 13.43
N THR A 752 28.40 12.25 12.68
CA THR A 752 28.32 13.70 12.93
C THR A 752 27.10 14.39 12.31
N CYS A 753 26.47 13.84 11.27
CA CYS A 753 25.37 14.56 10.59
C CYS A 753 23.98 14.36 11.22
N LEU A 754 23.75 13.27 11.98
CA LEU A 754 22.43 12.95 12.55
C LEU A 754 22.28 13.38 14.01
N ALA A 755 23.34 13.32 14.81
CA ALA A 755 23.26 13.64 16.24
C ALA A 755 23.18 15.16 16.53
N GLU A 756 23.91 15.98 15.76
CA GLU A 756 23.94 17.44 15.99
C GLU A 756 22.66 18.13 15.48
N GLY A 757 22.08 17.67 14.35
CA GLY A 757 20.83 18.22 13.81
C GLY A 757 19.56 17.85 14.61
N ILE A 758 19.55 16.70 15.28
CA ILE A 758 18.42 16.25 16.12
C ILE A 758 18.42 16.97 17.48
N GLN A 759 19.58 17.27 18.06
CA GLN A 759 19.62 17.95 19.37
C GLN A 759 19.27 19.44 19.31
N GLU A 760 19.60 20.12 18.20
CA GLU A 760 19.21 21.53 17.99
C GLU A 760 17.75 21.71 17.57
N SER A 761 17.13 20.73 16.90
CA SER A 761 15.74 20.80 16.42
C SER A 761 14.68 20.66 17.52
N PHE A 762 15.00 20.01 18.65
CA PHE A 762 14.05 19.83 19.76
C PHE A 762 14.16 20.86 20.89
N GLN A 763 15.22 21.68 20.95
CA GLN A 763 15.44 22.60 22.08
C GLN A 763 15.07 24.08 21.81
N ASN A 764 14.84 24.47 20.56
CA ASN A 764 14.54 25.86 20.21
C ASN A 764 13.11 26.05 19.68
N ALA A 765 12.10 25.64 20.46
CA ALA A 765 10.73 26.14 20.31
C ALA A 765 10.58 27.49 21.02
N GLY A 766 11.37 28.48 20.61
CA GLY A 766 11.23 29.87 21.04
C GLY A 766 10.35 30.63 20.05
N THR A 767 9.29 31.28 20.56
CA THR A 767 8.45 32.23 19.83
C THR A 767 9.32 33.30 19.14
N THR A 768 9.64 33.07 17.88
CA THR A 768 10.31 34.03 17.03
C THR A 768 9.25 34.57 16.07
N GLN A 769 8.84 35.83 16.26
CA GLN A 769 7.96 36.51 15.30
C GLN A 769 8.74 36.71 13.99
N THR A 770 8.57 35.77 13.05
CA THR A 770 9.02 35.92 11.66
C THR A 770 8.25 37.07 11.01
N ARG A 771 8.96 38.11 10.59
CA ARG A 771 8.39 39.17 9.73
C ARG A 771 8.17 38.59 8.33
N HIS A 772 6.93 38.30 8.01
CA HIS A 772 6.49 37.84 6.70
C HIS A 772 6.62 38.96 5.65
N MET A 773 7.31 38.72 4.53
CA MET A 773 7.28 39.58 3.34
C MET A 773 6.36 38.94 2.29
N ASP A 774 5.05 39.12 2.45
CA ASP A 774 4.01 38.52 1.58
C ASP A 774 3.69 39.37 0.34
N SER A 775 4.30 40.54 0.20
CA SER A 775 4.12 41.48 -0.91
C SER A 775 5.42 42.20 -1.26
N GLU A 776 5.56 42.58 -2.54
CA GLU A 776 6.68 43.38 -3.05
C GLU A 776 6.09 44.56 -3.83
N SER A 777 6.53 45.78 -3.51
CA SER A 777 6.16 46.96 -4.28
C SER A 777 6.69 46.87 -5.70
N SER A 778 5.83 47.12 -6.68
CA SER A 778 6.19 47.07 -8.08
C SER A 778 5.44 48.12 -8.88
N MET A 779 6.06 48.55 -9.98
CA MET A 779 5.42 49.42 -10.94
C MET A 779 4.25 48.71 -11.62
N VAL A 780 3.11 49.39 -11.69
CA VAL A 780 1.88 48.85 -12.27
C VAL A 780 1.24 49.81 -13.27
N ILE A 781 0.53 49.22 -14.23
CA ILE A 781 -0.49 49.93 -15.01
C ILE A 781 -1.88 49.52 -14.53
N TYR A 782 -2.79 50.48 -14.47
CA TYR A 782 -4.19 50.23 -14.19
C TYR A 782 -4.97 50.10 -15.50
N VAL A 783 -5.77 49.04 -15.61
CA VAL A 783 -6.65 48.78 -16.76
C VAL A 783 -8.05 48.42 -16.30
N GLU A 784 -9.05 48.65 -17.16
CA GLU A 784 -10.42 48.20 -16.88
C GLU A 784 -10.49 46.66 -16.80
N PRO A 785 -11.31 46.06 -15.90
CA PRO A 785 -11.41 44.61 -15.74
C PRO A 785 -11.71 43.83 -17.03
N LYS A 786 -12.52 44.40 -17.93
CA LYS A 786 -12.85 43.81 -19.25
C LYS A 786 -11.63 43.69 -20.18
N ASN A 787 -10.65 44.60 -20.05
CA ASN A 787 -9.45 44.67 -20.91
C ASN A 787 -8.25 43.94 -20.30
N ALA A 788 -8.27 43.64 -18.99
CA ALA A 788 -7.15 43.06 -18.25
C ALA A 788 -6.58 41.79 -18.89
N LYS A 789 -7.43 40.87 -19.34
CA LYS A 789 -6.97 39.63 -20.01
C LYS A 789 -6.21 39.91 -21.30
N HIS A 790 -6.68 40.87 -22.10
CA HIS A 790 -6.07 41.21 -23.39
C HIS A 790 -4.70 41.89 -23.20
N VAL A 791 -4.64 42.93 -22.35
CA VAL A 791 -3.42 43.68 -22.07
C VAL A 791 -2.36 42.78 -21.44
N LYS A 792 -2.75 41.91 -20.50
CA LYS A 792 -1.88 40.88 -19.94
C LYS A 792 -1.23 40.01 -21.03
N THR A 793 -2.01 39.52 -22.00
CA THR A 793 -1.48 38.68 -23.08
C THR A 793 -0.48 39.45 -23.96
N LEU A 794 -0.72 40.73 -24.21
CA LEU A 794 0.20 41.58 -24.97
C LEU A 794 1.52 41.82 -24.22
N LEU A 795 1.45 42.21 -22.95
CA LEU A 795 2.63 42.41 -22.11
C LEU A 795 3.44 41.13 -21.95
N LEU A 796 2.77 39.98 -21.81
CA LEU A 796 3.40 38.67 -21.72
C LEU A 796 4.18 38.34 -23.01
N LYS A 797 3.62 38.62 -24.19
CA LYS A 797 4.29 38.40 -25.48
C LYS A 797 5.52 39.28 -25.68
N GLN A 798 5.54 40.49 -25.09
CA GLN A 798 6.69 41.40 -25.16
C GLN A 798 7.73 41.15 -24.07
N GLY A 799 7.43 40.30 -23.07
CA GLY A 799 8.32 40.08 -21.92
C GLY A 799 8.35 41.23 -20.92
N TRP A 800 7.35 42.12 -20.94
CA TRP A 800 7.30 43.35 -20.14
C TRP A 800 6.49 43.22 -18.84
N LEU A 801 5.86 42.06 -18.64
CA LEU A 801 5.03 41.76 -17.48
C LEU A 801 5.88 41.09 -16.39
N ASP A 802 5.83 41.59 -15.15
CA ASP A 802 6.51 40.91 -14.03
C ASP A 802 5.71 39.68 -13.61
N LYS A 803 6.25 38.49 -13.90
CA LYS A 803 5.62 37.20 -13.61
C LYS A 803 5.74 36.79 -12.14
N ARG A 804 6.58 37.49 -11.37
CA ARG A 804 6.77 37.21 -9.94
C ARG A 804 5.56 37.65 -9.12
N LEU A 805 4.80 38.65 -9.58
CA LEU A 805 3.78 39.34 -8.80
C LEU A 805 2.38 39.19 -9.41
N ARG A 806 1.38 39.00 -8.57
CA ARG A 806 -0.01 38.78 -8.99
C ARG A 806 -0.68 40.09 -9.41
N MET A 807 -1.56 40.00 -10.41
CA MET A 807 -2.47 41.11 -10.74
C MET A 807 -3.55 41.23 -9.66
N THR A 808 -3.78 42.44 -9.15
CA THR A 808 -4.72 42.71 -8.06
C THR A 808 -5.83 43.63 -8.52
N LYS A 809 -7.05 43.43 -8.00
CA LYS A 809 -8.16 44.36 -8.22
C LYS A 809 -7.98 45.54 -7.26
N CYS A 810 -7.90 46.75 -7.80
CA CYS A 810 -7.74 47.99 -7.02
C CYS A 810 -8.91 48.93 -7.30
N ILE A 811 -9.07 49.94 -6.44
CA ILE A 811 -10.04 51.03 -6.61
C ILE A 811 -9.22 52.33 -6.57
N LEU A 812 -9.29 53.10 -7.65
CA LEU A 812 -8.64 54.42 -7.73
C LEU A 812 -9.47 55.48 -7.00
N GLU A 813 -8.89 56.66 -6.76
CA GLU A 813 -9.48 57.76 -5.96
C GLU A 813 -10.89 58.22 -6.43
N ASP A 814 -11.30 57.87 -7.65
CA ASP A 814 -12.62 58.17 -8.25
C ASP A 814 -13.62 56.98 -8.20
N ASP A 815 -13.45 56.00 -7.30
CA ASP A 815 -14.26 54.76 -7.22
C ASP A 815 -14.22 53.89 -8.50
N VAL A 816 -13.26 54.13 -9.38
CA VAL A 816 -13.09 53.35 -10.62
C VAL A 816 -12.40 52.03 -10.28
N THR A 817 -13.15 50.92 -10.34
CA THR A 817 -12.56 49.57 -10.22
C THR A 817 -11.64 49.26 -11.39
N CYS A 818 -10.39 48.96 -11.09
CA CYS A 818 -9.36 48.60 -12.06
C CYS A 818 -8.64 47.30 -11.67
N ILE A 819 -7.82 46.80 -12.59
CA ILE A 819 -6.85 45.73 -12.34
C ILE A 819 -5.46 46.34 -12.46
N ALA A 820 -4.64 46.20 -11.42
CA ALA A 820 -3.22 46.55 -11.44
C ALA A 820 -2.41 45.41 -12.10
N LEU A 821 -1.65 45.72 -13.15
CA LEU A 821 -0.76 44.78 -13.84
C LEU A 821 0.70 45.18 -13.59
N PRO A 822 1.52 44.31 -12.97
CA PRO A 822 2.92 44.61 -12.71
C PRO A 822 3.78 44.54 -13.96
N ILE A 823 4.67 45.51 -14.12
CA ILE A 823 5.53 45.64 -15.30
C ILE A 823 7.01 45.69 -14.91
N THR A 824 7.87 45.22 -15.82
CA THR A 824 9.34 45.20 -15.64
C THR A 824 10.05 46.34 -16.38
N VAL A 825 9.29 47.23 -17.02
CA VAL A 825 9.78 48.31 -17.90
C VAL A 825 9.15 49.64 -17.50
N SER A 826 9.68 50.76 -18.02
CA SER A 826 9.19 52.10 -17.68
C SER A 826 7.74 52.35 -18.16
N HIS A 827 6.98 53.14 -17.41
CA HIS A 827 5.61 53.51 -17.78
C HIS A 827 5.51 54.17 -19.17
N SER A 828 6.49 55.02 -19.51
CA SER A 828 6.55 55.73 -20.79
C SER A 828 6.54 54.77 -21.98
N LEU A 829 7.30 53.67 -21.89
CA LEU A 829 7.42 52.67 -22.95
C LEU A 829 6.12 51.88 -23.14
N VAL A 830 5.43 51.56 -22.04
CA VAL A 830 4.15 50.85 -22.07
C VAL A 830 3.05 51.75 -22.61
N LYS A 831 3.03 53.03 -22.22
CA LYS A 831 2.08 54.04 -22.71
C LYS A 831 2.22 54.33 -24.19
N GLU A 832 3.43 54.35 -24.75
CA GLU A 832 3.63 54.55 -26.19
C GLU A 832 2.90 53.49 -27.03
N ARG A 833 2.82 52.27 -26.50
CA ARG A 833 2.35 51.10 -27.25
C ARG A 833 0.93 50.64 -26.90
N PHE A 834 0.45 50.94 -25.69
CA PHE A 834 -0.81 50.42 -25.16
C PHE A 834 -1.73 51.50 -24.56
N ARG A 835 -1.53 52.79 -24.91
CA ARG A 835 -2.25 53.94 -24.35
C ARG A 835 -3.76 53.75 -24.27
N GLU A 836 -4.36 53.13 -25.29
CA GLU A 836 -5.82 53.00 -25.42
C GLU A 836 -6.49 52.13 -24.35
N TRP A 837 -5.73 51.30 -23.62
CA TRP A 837 -6.26 50.42 -22.58
C TRP A 837 -5.84 50.79 -21.15
N ILE A 838 -4.96 51.79 -21.00
CA ILE A 838 -4.40 52.21 -19.71
C ILE A 838 -5.25 53.35 -19.15
N ILE A 839 -5.79 53.17 -17.95
CA ILE A 839 -6.57 54.19 -17.24
C ILE A 839 -5.76 54.91 -16.15
N GLY A 840 -4.60 54.38 -15.77
CA GLY A 840 -3.67 55.03 -14.85
C GLY A 840 -2.35 54.26 -14.71
N GLU A 841 -1.43 54.80 -13.92
CA GLU A 841 -0.15 54.17 -13.55
C GLU A 841 0.20 54.46 -12.10
N GLY A 842 1.05 53.64 -11.50
CA GLY A 842 1.48 53.84 -10.12
C GLY A 842 2.45 52.77 -9.66
N GLU A 843 2.70 52.75 -8.35
CA GLU A 843 3.35 51.65 -7.65
C GLU A 843 2.34 51.04 -6.68
N GLU A 844 2.29 49.71 -6.65
CA GLU A 844 1.39 48.95 -5.77
C GLU A 844 2.17 47.85 -5.08
N ASP A 845 1.82 47.59 -3.82
CA ASP A 845 2.28 46.41 -3.10
C ASP A 845 1.49 45.19 -3.58
N LEU A 846 2.15 44.34 -4.36
CA LEU A 846 1.52 43.16 -4.94
C LEU A 846 2.02 41.88 -4.28
N HIS A 847 1.10 40.96 -4.03
CA HIS A 847 1.44 39.62 -3.56
C HIS A 847 2.19 38.82 -4.63
N TYR A 848 3.04 37.90 -4.21
CA TYR A 848 3.70 36.97 -5.13
C TYR A 848 2.69 36.11 -5.89
N SER A 849 3.04 35.75 -7.13
CA SER A 849 2.25 34.84 -7.95
C SER A 849 2.36 33.40 -7.42
N THR A 850 1.33 32.58 -7.61
CA THR A 850 1.36 31.17 -7.19
C THR A 850 2.50 30.36 -7.80
N GLY A 851 2.92 30.69 -9.03
CA GLY A 851 4.12 30.10 -9.62
C GLY A 851 5.41 30.54 -8.92
N GLN A 852 5.50 31.78 -8.45
CA GLN A 852 6.66 32.23 -7.68
C GLN A 852 6.78 31.53 -6.32
N TYR A 853 5.65 31.26 -5.65
CA TYR A 853 5.63 30.42 -4.45
C TYR A 853 6.12 28.99 -4.73
N ALA A 854 5.79 28.42 -5.92
CA ALA A 854 6.28 27.11 -6.33
C ALA A 854 7.79 27.09 -6.69
N ARG A 855 8.33 28.17 -7.29
CA ARG A 855 9.74 28.28 -7.74
C ARG A 855 10.74 28.57 -6.65
N LYS A 856 10.35 29.30 -5.60
CA LYS A 856 11.30 29.81 -4.59
C LYS A 856 11.90 28.71 -3.69
N GLY A 857 11.47 27.44 -3.82
CA GLY A 857 12.23 26.28 -3.32
C GLY A 857 13.50 25.98 -4.15
N ARG A 858 13.44 26.18 -5.47
CA ARG A 858 14.51 25.81 -6.43
C ARG A 858 15.68 26.79 -6.49
N SER A 859 15.64 27.90 -5.74
CA SER A 859 16.73 28.90 -5.76
C SER A 859 17.60 28.79 -4.51
N LYS A 860 18.56 27.87 -4.54
CA LYS A 860 19.97 28.14 -4.23
C LYS A 860 20.84 27.00 -4.73
#